data_AF-A0A238C3I6-F1
#
_entry.id   AF-A0A238C3I6-F1
#
_cell.length_a   1.000
_cell.length_b   1.000
_cell.length_c   1.000
_cell.angle_alpha   90.00
_cell.angle_beta   90.00
_cell.angle_gamma   90.00
#
_symmetry.space_group_name_H-M   'P 1'
#
loop_
_entity.id
_entity.type
_entity.pdbx_description
1 polymer ?
#
loop_
_entity_poly.entity_id
_entity_poly.type
_entity_poly.pdbx_seq_one_letter_code
_entity_poly.pdbx_strand_id
1 'polypeptide(L)'
;MPIIGIKKSVIDRYMGKVYTQKEFEDLLFDYGLELDEVTSEKTATQKEQGLTMSEKDMNKLCDEELYKIELPANRYDLLCVEGLSRALRIFRSEMEPPTYQRYESSHNRHQIIIKPEVLLIRPFIVGAVLSNIKLDADSYASLIDLQDKLHHNICRKRSLVAIGTHDLDTVQGPFYYGAERPADLRFKPLNQTMEYTAEELMVLYSTDSHLKPYLPIIIDKERYPVIRDKNGIVLSMPPIINGEHSKIKLTTRNILVEVTATDLEKAKIVLNTIVSMFSQYTSSGAEDDTSFLVEPVEIISVDGTKHEYPDLSDRSMVVSVKSINKRIGLNLKIEEMCSLLNRMSLRTQLYSKEKNQDLLEVRVPITRADILHECDIAEDVAVAYGFNRIEQQFPEAYTTGEPFLLNKLTDLLRYDIAAAGWTETLNFALCSRDDISVKLRKSDNLKHAVKILNPKTSEFQVARTSLLPGLLKALASNKDMPLPLRLFEIQDVVLKDLSADVGARNERRLCALYCSKSSGFEIIHGLLDRIMQLLGIKWTKDGTGYYIRDFDDPTYLDGRCAEIIGPAEISLVMYSDYLLIIFIATCTAIIGEALTYILVYRSEQYKRLKNEMERKTKKLERKKETTAEADRTAKRKIDKEEEKLKATNRDMSMFKMKSMLAIGFAFTALLSTFSSIFEGRVVAKLPFTPISWIQGFSHRNLTGDDYTDCSFIFLYILCTMTLRQNLQKMLGFAPSRAMNRQSQPNLFGAAPSSTNNFSYLR
;
A
#
# COMPACT_ATOMS: atom_id res chain seq x y z
N MET A 1 -2.93 -19.67 -12.27
CA MET A 1 -2.57 -18.68 -13.31
C MET A 1 -3.34 -19.11 -14.58
N PRO A 2 -3.25 -18.46 -15.76
CA PRO A 2 -3.92 -19.00 -16.94
C PRO A 2 -3.35 -20.37 -17.32
N ILE A 3 -4.22 -21.34 -17.57
CA ILE A 3 -3.84 -22.69 -17.98
C ILE A 3 -4.39 -22.93 -19.39
N ILE A 4 -3.60 -23.57 -20.25
CA ILE A 4 -4.02 -23.95 -21.58
C ILE A 4 -3.98 -25.47 -21.74
N GLY A 5 -5.11 -26.05 -22.15
CA GLY A 5 -5.20 -27.47 -22.49
C GLY A 5 -4.99 -27.66 -23.98
N ILE A 6 -3.91 -28.35 -24.37
CA ILE A 6 -3.62 -28.61 -25.79
C ILE A 6 -3.43 -30.11 -25.99
N LYS A 7 -4.01 -30.65 -27.06
CA LYS A 7 -3.78 -32.04 -27.46
C LYS A 7 -2.33 -32.22 -27.89
N LYS A 8 -1.69 -33.28 -27.43
CA LYS A 8 -0.30 -33.61 -27.79
C LYS A 8 -0.10 -33.73 -29.30
N SER A 9 -1.03 -34.40 -29.98
CA SER A 9 -1.05 -34.56 -31.44
C SER A 9 -1.00 -33.21 -32.19
N VAL A 10 -1.62 -32.17 -31.62
CA VAL A 10 -1.62 -30.82 -32.15
C VAL A 10 -0.28 -30.15 -31.85
N ILE A 11 0.23 -30.18 -30.62
CA ILE A 11 1.55 -29.61 -30.29
C ILE A 11 2.64 -30.18 -31.20
N ASP A 12 2.71 -31.51 -31.35
CA ASP A 12 3.72 -32.19 -32.18
C ASP A 12 3.62 -31.74 -33.65
N ARG A 13 2.41 -31.51 -34.17
CA ARG A 13 2.16 -30.98 -35.52
C ARG A 13 2.71 -29.56 -35.67
N TYR A 14 2.45 -28.68 -34.71
CA TYR A 14 2.90 -27.28 -34.78
C TYR A 14 4.41 -27.11 -34.56
N MET A 15 5.00 -27.97 -33.73
CA MET A 15 6.44 -28.00 -33.49
C MET A 15 7.22 -28.71 -34.61
N GLY A 16 6.56 -29.52 -35.44
CA GLY A 16 7.19 -30.27 -36.54
C GLY A 16 8.09 -31.43 -36.09
N LYS A 17 8.04 -31.78 -34.80
CA LYS A 17 8.81 -32.87 -34.18
C LYS A 17 7.99 -33.46 -33.03
N VAL A 18 8.06 -34.78 -32.87
CA VAL A 18 7.46 -35.48 -31.73
C VAL A 18 8.40 -35.38 -30.53
N TYR A 19 7.90 -34.87 -29.41
CA TYR A 19 8.65 -34.77 -28.15
C TYR A 19 8.27 -35.90 -27.19
N THR A 20 9.27 -36.37 -26.44
CA THR A 20 8.95 -37.09 -25.20
C THR A 20 8.44 -36.10 -24.15
N GLN A 21 7.63 -36.57 -23.20
CA GLN A 21 7.09 -35.72 -22.14
C GLN A 21 8.20 -34.98 -21.38
N LYS A 22 9.29 -35.68 -21.05
CA LYS A 22 10.43 -35.10 -20.32
C LYS A 22 11.16 -34.03 -21.12
N GLU A 23 11.42 -34.28 -22.40
CA GLU A 23 12.06 -33.27 -23.27
C GLU A 23 11.18 -32.02 -23.43
N PHE A 24 9.85 -32.20 -23.45
CA PHE A 24 8.92 -31.08 -23.53
C PHE A 24 8.85 -30.31 -22.19
N GLU A 25 8.86 -31.00 -21.06
CA GLU A 25 8.94 -30.40 -19.73
C GLU A 25 10.22 -29.59 -19.54
N ASP A 26 11.37 -30.15 -19.91
CA ASP A 26 12.67 -29.45 -19.87
C ASP A 26 12.65 -28.18 -20.76
N LEU A 27 12.03 -28.26 -21.95
CA LEU A 27 11.88 -27.11 -22.85
C LEU A 27 10.96 -26.02 -22.26
N LEU A 28 9.85 -26.42 -21.65
CA LEU A 28 8.94 -25.49 -20.97
C LEU A 28 9.65 -24.81 -19.80
N PHE A 29 10.37 -25.57 -18.98
CA PHE A 29 11.12 -25.06 -17.84
C PHE A 29 12.18 -24.04 -18.26
N ASP A 30 12.95 -24.33 -19.32
CA ASP A 30 13.94 -23.39 -19.88
C ASP A 30 13.32 -22.09 -20.39
N TYR A 31 12.06 -22.13 -20.84
CA TYR A 31 11.30 -20.94 -21.28
C TYR A 31 10.57 -20.22 -20.12
N GLY A 32 10.52 -20.82 -18.93
CA GLY A 32 9.78 -20.29 -17.77
C GLY A 32 8.30 -20.68 -17.73
N LEU A 33 7.93 -21.82 -18.32
CA LEU A 33 6.60 -22.42 -18.29
C LEU A 33 6.61 -23.72 -17.51
N GLU A 34 5.43 -24.12 -17.04
CA GLU A 34 5.26 -25.35 -16.26
C GLU A 34 4.19 -26.24 -16.89
N LEU A 35 4.49 -27.54 -16.99
CA LEU A 35 3.52 -28.56 -17.38
C LEU A 35 2.79 -29.02 -16.12
N ASP A 36 1.61 -28.47 -15.85
CA ASP A 36 0.82 -28.70 -14.63
C ASP A 36 0.31 -30.15 -14.56
N GLU A 37 -0.40 -30.61 -15.60
CA GLU A 37 -0.86 -31.99 -15.67
C GLU A 37 -0.97 -32.52 -17.10
N VAL A 38 -0.74 -33.84 -17.25
CA VAL A 38 -1.06 -34.60 -18.46
C VAL A 38 -2.30 -35.42 -18.17
N THR A 39 -3.41 -35.09 -18.83
CA THR A 39 -4.72 -35.75 -18.65
C THR A 39 -5.30 -36.17 -19.99
N SER A 40 -6.44 -36.84 -19.99
CA SER A 40 -7.25 -37.12 -21.19
C SER A 40 -8.70 -36.70 -20.91
N GLU A 41 -9.50 -36.44 -21.95
CA GLU A 41 -10.91 -36.07 -21.75
C GLU A 41 -11.68 -37.15 -20.97
N LYS A 42 -11.32 -38.43 -21.18
CA LYS A 42 -11.87 -39.56 -20.42
C LYS A 42 -11.52 -39.48 -18.94
N THR A 43 -10.26 -39.24 -18.60
CA THR A 43 -9.79 -39.22 -17.20
C THR A 43 -10.29 -37.98 -16.45
N ALA A 44 -10.36 -36.82 -17.11
CA ALA A 44 -10.92 -35.60 -16.55
C ALA A 44 -12.41 -35.75 -16.23
N THR A 45 -13.20 -36.24 -17.19
CA THR A 45 -14.65 -36.42 -17.01
C THR A 45 -14.95 -37.47 -15.94
N GLN A 46 -14.15 -38.55 -15.88
CA GLN A 46 -14.25 -39.57 -14.84
C GLN A 46 -13.95 -39.02 -13.43
N LYS A 47 -13.02 -38.06 -13.32
CA LYS A 47 -12.65 -37.39 -12.05
C LYS A 47 -13.73 -36.41 -11.58
N GLU A 48 -14.39 -35.70 -12.50
CA GLU A 48 -15.42 -34.72 -12.18
C GLU A 48 -16.80 -35.32 -11.93
N GLN A 49 -17.22 -36.31 -12.72
CA GLN A 49 -18.57 -36.90 -12.66
C GLN A 49 -18.63 -38.24 -11.91
N GLY A 50 -17.48 -38.79 -11.52
CA GLY A 50 -17.38 -40.09 -10.83
C GLY A 50 -17.87 -41.27 -11.70
N LEU A 51 -18.23 -42.38 -11.05
CA LEU A 51 -18.68 -43.64 -11.70
C LEU A 51 -20.13 -43.58 -12.25
N THR A 52 -20.76 -42.40 -12.33
CA THR A 52 -22.18 -42.27 -12.69
C THR A 52 -22.45 -42.16 -14.18
N MET A 53 -21.41 -42.09 -15.02
CA MET A 53 -21.56 -42.04 -16.48
C MET A 53 -21.81 -43.41 -17.11
N SER A 54 -22.65 -43.45 -18.15
CA SER A 54 -22.88 -44.65 -18.95
C SER A 54 -21.65 -45.00 -19.80
N GLU A 55 -21.33 -46.30 -19.95
CA GLU A 55 -20.20 -46.76 -20.79
C GLU A 55 -20.29 -46.27 -22.26
N LYS A 56 -21.51 -45.99 -22.75
CA LYS A 56 -21.75 -45.45 -24.09
C LYS A 56 -21.29 -44.00 -24.25
N ASP A 57 -21.33 -43.20 -23.19
CA ASP A 57 -20.87 -41.82 -23.22
C ASP A 57 -19.35 -41.73 -22.99
N MET A 58 -18.78 -42.67 -22.23
CA MET A 58 -17.32 -42.82 -22.09
C MET A 58 -16.61 -43.19 -23.40
N ASN A 59 -17.23 -44.02 -24.24
CA ASN A 59 -16.69 -44.40 -25.56
C ASN A 59 -16.78 -43.30 -26.62
N LYS A 60 -17.52 -42.21 -26.37
CA LYS A 60 -17.54 -41.03 -27.25
C LYS A 60 -16.40 -40.05 -26.95
N LEU A 61 -15.80 -40.13 -25.77
CA LEU A 61 -14.74 -39.22 -25.32
C LEU A 61 -13.39 -39.63 -25.93
N CYS A 62 -12.60 -38.62 -26.32
CA CYS A 62 -11.30 -38.85 -26.91
C CYS A 62 -10.28 -39.28 -25.84
N ASP A 63 -9.47 -40.30 -26.14
CA ASP A 63 -8.40 -40.78 -25.24
C ASP A 63 -7.04 -40.13 -25.52
N GLU A 64 -7.03 -39.07 -26.33
CA GLU A 64 -5.78 -38.37 -26.63
C GLU A 64 -5.22 -37.66 -25.40
N GLU A 65 -3.90 -37.69 -25.27
CA GLU A 65 -3.17 -36.97 -24.22
C GLU A 65 -3.33 -35.47 -24.41
N LEU A 66 -3.82 -34.80 -23.36
CA LEU A 66 -3.99 -33.36 -23.22
C LEU A 66 -2.94 -32.82 -22.24
N TYR A 67 -2.11 -31.93 -22.73
CA TYR A 67 -1.13 -31.19 -21.92
C TYR A 67 -1.80 -29.92 -21.38
N LYS A 68 -1.84 -29.81 -20.06
CA LYS A 68 -2.22 -28.57 -19.37
C LYS A 68 -0.96 -27.82 -18.99
N ILE A 69 -0.74 -26.70 -19.66
CA ILE A 69 0.45 -25.87 -19.50
C ILE A 69 0.03 -24.61 -18.74
N GLU A 70 0.70 -24.31 -17.63
CA GLU A 70 0.51 -23.08 -16.89
C GLU A 70 1.35 -21.97 -17.53
N LEU A 71 0.70 -20.82 -17.76
CA LEU A 71 1.30 -19.68 -18.44
C LEU A 71 1.35 -18.46 -17.51
N PRO A 72 2.33 -17.58 -17.70
CA PRO A 72 2.41 -16.36 -16.93
C PRO A 72 1.34 -15.36 -17.40
N ALA A 73 0.72 -14.65 -16.44
CA ALA A 73 -0.46 -13.82 -16.71
C ALA A 73 -0.17 -12.52 -17.51
N ASN A 74 1.10 -12.16 -17.68
CA ASN A 74 1.59 -11.02 -18.46
C ASN A 74 1.70 -11.32 -19.97
N ARG A 75 1.94 -12.57 -20.37
CA ARG A 75 2.19 -12.98 -21.77
C ARG A 75 0.90 -13.46 -22.43
N TYR A 76 0.16 -12.52 -23.01
CA TYR A 76 -1.10 -12.82 -23.70
C TYR A 76 -0.92 -13.57 -25.02
N ASP A 77 0.25 -13.45 -25.65
CA ASP A 77 0.62 -14.15 -26.86
C ASP A 77 0.67 -15.66 -26.67
N LEU A 78 0.96 -16.15 -25.46
CA LEU A 78 1.10 -17.59 -25.18
C LEU A 78 -0.23 -18.31 -24.94
N LEU A 79 -1.36 -17.60 -24.84
CA LEU A 79 -2.67 -18.16 -24.44
C LEU A 79 -3.29 -19.15 -25.44
N CYS A 80 -2.69 -19.31 -26.62
CA CYS A 80 -3.11 -20.21 -27.69
C CYS A 80 -1.96 -21.10 -28.17
N VAL A 81 -2.30 -22.17 -28.89
CA VAL A 81 -1.32 -23.14 -29.42
C VAL A 81 -0.38 -22.48 -30.43
N GLU A 82 -0.92 -21.58 -31.24
CA GLU A 82 -0.24 -20.85 -32.30
C GLU A 82 0.87 -19.97 -31.72
N GLY A 83 0.55 -19.22 -30.66
CA GLY A 83 1.51 -18.35 -30.00
C GLY A 83 2.54 -19.11 -29.17
N LEU A 84 2.12 -20.13 -28.42
CA LEU A 84 3.05 -20.98 -27.66
C LEU A 84 4.04 -21.69 -28.57
N SER A 85 3.56 -22.40 -29.60
CA SER A 85 4.43 -23.13 -30.52
C SER A 85 5.39 -22.21 -31.26
N ARG A 86 4.92 -21.03 -31.69
CA ARG A 86 5.77 -20.01 -32.32
C ARG A 86 6.84 -19.49 -31.37
N ALA A 87 6.48 -19.16 -30.14
CA ALA A 87 7.43 -18.67 -29.14
C ALA A 87 8.52 -19.72 -28.84
N LEU A 88 8.14 -20.99 -28.68
CA LEU A 88 9.09 -22.08 -28.42
C LEU A 88 10.01 -22.35 -29.62
N ARG A 89 9.49 -22.27 -30.85
CA ARG A 89 10.29 -22.42 -32.09
C ARG A 89 11.28 -21.28 -32.27
N ILE A 90 10.88 -20.04 -31.98
CA ILE A 90 11.76 -18.87 -32.01
C ILE A 90 12.83 -19.00 -30.91
N PHE A 91 12.46 -19.46 -29.72
CA PHE A 91 13.40 -19.69 -28.62
C PHE A 91 14.49 -20.70 -28.97
N ARG A 92 14.15 -21.72 -29.77
CA ARG A 92 15.10 -22.70 -30.30
C ARG A 92 15.83 -22.26 -31.57
N SER A 93 15.57 -21.05 -32.05
CA SER A 93 16.12 -20.51 -33.30
C SER A 93 15.76 -21.35 -34.55
N GLU A 94 14.61 -22.04 -34.52
CA GLU A 94 14.08 -22.82 -35.65
C GLU A 94 13.22 -21.98 -36.59
N MET A 95 12.78 -20.81 -36.13
CA MET A 95 11.93 -19.87 -36.84
C MET A 95 12.37 -18.45 -36.50
N GLU A 96 12.37 -17.56 -37.49
CA GLU A 96 12.55 -16.12 -37.25
C GLU A 96 11.23 -15.48 -36.81
N PRO A 97 11.26 -14.43 -35.96
CA PRO A 97 10.05 -13.71 -35.58
C PRO A 97 9.32 -13.19 -36.82
N PRO A 98 7.99 -13.40 -36.98
CA PRO A 98 7.26 -12.94 -38.16
C PRO A 98 7.11 -11.42 -38.17
N THR A 99 6.97 -10.84 -39.36
CA THR A 99 6.59 -9.43 -39.52
C THR A 99 5.10 -9.36 -39.85
N TYR A 100 4.33 -8.66 -39.03
CA TYR A 100 2.92 -8.41 -39.31
C TYR A 100 2.78 -7.26 -40.30
N GLN A 101 2.10 -7.50 -41.42
CA GLN A 101 1.95 -6.51 -42.48
C GLN A 101 0.49 -6.16 -42.71
N ARG A 102 0.25 -4.92 -43.11
CA ARG A 102 -1.08 -4.47 -43.50
C ARG A 102 -1.40 -5.00 -44.89
N TYR A 103 -2.61 -5.53 -45.05
CA TYR A 103 -3.14 -5.90 -46.35
C TYR A 103 -3.66 -4.64 -47.05
N GLU A 104 -3.08 -4.31 -48.21
CA GLU A 104 -3.55 -3.20 -49.05
C GLU A 104 -4.61 -3.72 -50.01
N SER A 105 -5.90 -3.65 -49.61
CA SER A 105 -7.00 -3.93 -50.53
C SER A 105 -7.23 -2.72 -51.46
N SER A 106 -7.51 -2.99 -52.73
CA SER A 106 -7.83 -1.98 -53.76
C SER A 106 -9.26 -1.43 -53.67
N HIS A 107 -10.05 -1.92 -52.70
CA HIS A 107 -11.45 -1.55 -52.47
C HIS A 107 -11.61 -0.58 -51.30
N ASN A 108 -12.79 0.05 -51.21
CA ASN A 108 -13.13 0.93 -50.08
C ASN A 108 -13.04 0.15 -48.75
N ARG A 109 -12.25 0.67 -47.81
CA ARG A 109 -12.03 0.05 -46.51
C ARG A 109 -13.31 -0.10 -45.70
N HIS A 110 -13.40 -1.17 -44.93
CA HIS A 110 -14.48 -1.37 -43.98
C HIS A 110 -14.48 -0.28 -42.90
N GLN A 111 -15.65 0.28 -42.62
CA GLN A 111 -15.83 1.37 -41.66
C GLN A 111 -16.77 0.95 -40.52
N ILE A 112 -16.43 1.33 -39.29
CA ILE A 112 -17.32 1.23 -38.13
C ILE A 112 -17.55 2.64 -37.55
N ILE A 113 -18.81 3.06 -37.52
CA ILE A 113 -19.22 4.41 -37.11
C ILE A 113 -19.79 4.36 -35.70
N ILE A 114 -19.16 5.10 -34.77
CA ILE A 114 -19.60 5.22 -33.38
C ILE A 114 -20.72 6.25 -33.27
N LYS A 115 -21.81 5.88 -32.60
CA LYS A 115 -22.96 6.76 -32.31
C LYS A 115 -22.89 7.31 -30.88
N PRO A 116 -23.40 8.53 -30.62
CA PRO A 116 -23.25 9.19 -29.33
C PRO A 116 -23.92 8.46 -28.16
N GLU A 117 -24.92 7.63 -28.40
CA GLU A 117 -25.69 6.95 -27.35
C GLU A 117 -24.83 5.94 -26.56
N VAL A 118 -23.74 5.44 -27.15
CA VAL A 118 -22.91 4.38 -26.54
C VAL A 118 -21.86 4.92 -25.57
N LEU A 119 -21.55 6.22 -25.61
CA LEU A 119 -20.46 6.84 -24.85
C LEU A 119 -20.60 6.70 -23.33
N LEU A 120 -21.83 6.71 -22.82
CA LEU A 120 -22.11 6.58 -21.38
C LEU A 120 -21.99 5.16 -20.84
N ILE A 121 -21.96 4.17 -21.74
CA ILE A 121 -21.96 2.74 -21.37
C ILE A 121 -20.60 2.13 -21.69
N ARG A 122 -20.15 2.27 -22.94
CA ARG A 122 -18.95 1.60 -23.47
C ARG A 122 -18.43 2.39 -24.68
N PRO A 123 -17.59 3.41 -24.47
CA PRO A 123 -17.31 4.43 -25.47
C PRO A 123 -16.43 3.97 -26.64
N PHE A 124 -15.63 2.91 -26.48
CA PHE A 124 -14.60 2.56 -27.46
C PHE A 124 -14.94 1.28 -28.21
N ILE A 125 -14.60 1.28 -29.50
CA ILE A 125 -14.61 0.10 -30.36
C ILE A 125 -13.37 0.13 -31.26
N VAL A 126 -12.73 -1.01 -31.44
CA VAL A 126 -11.65 -1.24 -32.40
C VAL A 126 -11.98 -2.48 -33.22
N GLY A 127 -11.45 -2.58 -34.43
CA GLY A 127 -11.73 -3.73 -35.29
C GLY A 127 -10.61 -4.01 -36.28
N ALA A 128 -10.61 -5.22 -36.82
CA ALA A 128 -9.70 -5.69 -37.85
C ALA A 128 -10.40 -6.74 -38.72
N VAL A 129 -9.94 -6.92 -39.96
CA VAL A 129 -10.41 -7.99 -40.83
C VAL A 129 -9.25 -8.95 -41.13
N LEU A 130 -9.53 -10.25 -40.98
CA LEU A 130 -8.66 -11.34 -41.41
C LEU A 130 -9.22 -11.90 -42.71
N SER A 131 -8.62 -11.52 -43.83
CA SER A 131 -9.08 -11.87 -45.18
C SER A 131 -8.47 -13.20 -45.65
N ASN A 132 -9.26 -14.00 -46.37
CA ASN A 132 -8.86 -15.29 -46.94
C ASN A 132 -8.26 -16.29 -45.92
N ILE A 133 -8.84 -16.39 -44.73
CA ILE A 133 -8.41 -17.32 -43.70
C ILE A 133 -8.79 -18.77 -44.04
N LYS A 134 -7.89 -19.70 -43.73
CA LYS A 134 -8.12 -21.15 -43.83
C LYS A 134 -8.04 -21.78 -42.45
N LEU A 135 -9.20 -21.95 -41.80
CA LEU A 135 -9.31 -22.62 -40.51
C LEU A 135 -9.63 -24.11 -40.69
N ASP A 136 -8.92 -24.94 -39.94
CA ASP A 136 -9.27 -26.34 -39.67
C ASP A 136 -10.06 -26.46 -38.35
N ALA A 137 -10.48 -27.67 -38.01
CA ALA A 137 -11.25 -27.89 -36.78
C ALA A 137 -10.46 -27.53 -35.50
N ASP A 138 -9.15 -27.77 -35.50
CA ASP A 138 -8.27 -27.51 -34.36
C ASP A 138 -8.01 -26.00 -34.17
N SER A 139 -7.69 -25.27 -35.25
CA SER A 139 -7.50 -23.81 -35.23
C SER A 139 -8.79 -23.04 -34.97
N TYR A 140 -9.94 -23.54 -35.45
CA TYR A 140 -11.24 -22.97 -35.08
C TYR A 140 -11.51 -23.12 -33.58
N ALA A 141 -11.24 -24.30 -33.00
CA ALA A 141 -11.36 -24.50 -31.55
C ALA A 141 -10.37 -23.60 -30.78
N SER A 142 -9.13 -23.45 -31.27
CA SER A 142 -8.12 -22.56 -30.69
C SER A 142 -8.56 -21.10 -30.70
N LEU A 143 -9.24 -20.62 -31.75
CA LEU A 143 -9.75 -19.25 -31.83
C LEU A 143 -10.79 -18.96 -30.76
N ILE A 144 -11.75 -19.87 -30.57
CA ILE A 144 -12.78 -19.74 -29.53
C ILE A 144 -12.16 -19.81 -28.13
N ASP A 145 -11.23 -20.74 -27.92
CA ASP A 145 -10.54 -20.91 -26.65
C ASP A 145 -9.67 -19.69 -26.29
N LEU A 146 -8.96 -19.10 -27.27
CA LEU A 146 -8.23 -17.84 -27.07
C LEU A 146 -9.17 -16.70 -26.68
N GLN A 147 -10.32 -16.58 -27.37
CA GLN A 147 -11.32 -15.56 -27.09
C GLN A 147 -11.82 -15.67 -25.65
N ASP A 148 -12.18 -16.87 -25.19
CA ASP A 148 -12.68 -17.11 -23.85
C ASP A 148 -11.61 -16.87 -22.78
N LYS A 149 -10.36 -17.29 -23.03
CA LYS A 149 -9.22 -17.01 -22.14
C LYS A 149 -8.93 -15.51 -21.99
N LEU A 150 -8.94 -14.77 -23.10
CA LEU A 150 -8.77 -13.31 -23.07
C LEU A 150 -9.94 -12.65 -22.33
N HIS A 151 -11.17 -13.14 -22.53
CA HIS A 151 -12.37 -12.66 -21.81
C HIS A 151 -12.26 -12.85 -20.30
N HIS A 152 -11.75 -13.98 -19.85
CA HIS A 152 -11.57 -14.27 -18.43
C HIS A 152 -10.43 -13.49 -17.79
N ASN A 153 -9.30 -13.32 -18.49
CA ASN A 153 -8.09 -12.69 -17.96
C ASN A 153 -8.06 -11.17 -18.18
N ILE A 154 -7.45 -10.69 -19.28
CA ILE A 154 -7.21 -9.26 -19.54
C ILE A 154 -8.50 -8.44 -19.60
N CYS A 155 -9.59 -9.04 -20.08
CA CYS A 155 -10.89 -8.39 -20.22
C CYS A 155 -11.71 -8.33 -18.91
N ARG A 156 -11.23 -8.98 -17.83
CA ARG A 156 -11.91 -9.12 -16.53
C ARG A 156 -13.38 -9.57 -16.67
N LYS A 157 -13.60 -10.77 -17.20
CA LYS A 157 -14.95 -11.32 -17.47
C LYS A 157 -15.79 -10.37 -18.32
N ARG A 158 -15.24 -9.92 -19.44
CA ARG A 158 -15.87 -9.00 -20.42
C ARG A 158 -16.26 -7.60 -19.90
N SER A 159 -15.94 -7.26 -18.66
CA SER A 159 -16.29 -5.97 -18.06
C SER A 159 -15.52 -4.80 -18.70
N LEU A 160 -14.24 -5.00 -19.00
CA LEU A 160 -13.40 -3.97 -19.62
C LEU A 160 -13.44 -4.04 -21.14
N VAL A 161 -13.30 -5.24 -21.71
CA VAL A 161 -13.18 -5.48 -23.15
C VAL A 161 -14.06 -6.68 -23.53
N ALA A 162 -14.77 -6.61 -24.65
CA ALA A 162 -15.57 -7.71 -25.17
C ALA A 162 -15.25 -7.87 -26.66
N ILE A 163 -15.06 -9.12 -27.06
CA ILE A 163 -14.62 -9.51 -28.41
C ILE A 163 -15.82 -10.15 -29.08
N GLY A 164 -16.12 -9.71 -30.30
CA GLY A 164 -16.95 -10.42 -31.25
C GLY A 164 -16.13 -10.84 -32.47
N THR A 165 -16.53 -11.96 -33.04
CA THR A 165 -15.97 -12.53 -34.26
C THR A 165 -17.14 -12.83 -35.19
N HIS A 166 -17.03 -12.34 -36.41
CA HIS A 166 -18.12 -12.34 -37.38
C HIS A 166 -17.68 -12.82 -38.75
N ASP A 167 -18.53 -13.62 -39.39
CA ASP A 167 -18.36 -13.98 -40.80
C ASP A 167 -18.69 -12.76 -41.68
N LEU A 168 -17.65 -12.14 -42.25
CA LEU A 168 -17.77 -10.94 -43.06
C LEU A 168 -18.53 -11.20 -44.36
N ASP A 169 -18.55 -12.43 -44.88
CA ASP A 169 -19.24 -12.77 -46.13
C ASP A 169 -20.77 -12.71 -45.98
N THR A 170 -21.27 -12.71 -44.73
CA THR A 170 -22.71 -12.63 -44.41
C THR A 170 -23.21 -11.20 -44.17
N VAL A 171 -22.31 -10.24 -43.95
CA VAL A 171 -22.66 -8.85 -43.57
C VAL A 171 -22.00 -7.83 -44.51
N GLN A 172 -22.51 -6.60 -44.55
CA GLN A 172 -22.12 -5.57 -45.52
C GLN A 172 -21.97 -4.17 -44.89
N GLY A 173 -20.73 -3.69 -44.78
CA GLY A 173 -20.45 -2.35 -44.24
C GLY A 173 -21.07 -1.17 -45.03
N PRO A 174 -21.11 0.04 -44.44
CA PRO A 174 -20.51 0.42 -43.15
C PRO A 174 -21.30 -0.11 -41.93
N PHE A 175 -20.58 -0.40 -40.86
CA PHE A 175 -21.15 -0.87 -39.59
C PHE A 175 -21.41 0.30 -38.64
N TYR A 176 -22.39 0.15 -37.76
CA TYR A 176 -22.79 1.18 -36.79
C TYR A 176 -22.72 0.61 -35.37
N TYR A 177 -21.94 1.26 -34.51
CA TYR A 177 -21.88 0.95 -33.08
C TYR A 177 -22.67 2.00 -32.30
N GLY A 178 -23.85 1.61 -31.79
CA GLY A 178 -24.73 2.51 -31.05
C GLY A 178 -25.32 1.85 -29.80
N ALA A 179 -26.33 2.49 -29.20
CA ALA A 179 -27.06 1.92 -28.07
C ALA A 179 -28.58 2.12 -28.20
N GLU A 180 -29.33 1.03 -28.05
CA GLU A 180 -30.77 0.96 -28.23
C GLU A 180 -31.48 0.62 -26.92
N ARG A 181 -32.78 0.93 -26.82
CA ARG A 181 -33.56 0.52 -25.65
C ARG A 181 -33.76 -1.00 -25.68
N PRO A 182 -33.75 -1.69 -24.53
CA PRO A 182 -33.90 -3.15 -24.48
C PRO A 182 -35.16 -3.67 -25.18
N ALA A 183 -36.28 -2.94 -25.12
CA ALA A 183 -37.53 -3.29 -25.78
C ALA A 183 -37.51 -3.17 -27.32
N ASP A 184 -36.67 -2.28 -27.87
CA ASP A 184 -36.60 -2.03 -29.32
C ASP A 184 -35.58 -2.96 -30.01
N LEU A 185 -34.64 -3.52 -29.23
CA LEU A 185 -33.58 -4.39 -29.73
C LEU A 185 -34.07 -5.83 -29.87
N ARG A 186 -34.40 -6.25 -31.09
CA ARG A 186 -34.76 -7.63 -31.43
C ARG A 186 -33.75 -8.26 -32.39
N PHE A 187 -33.23 -9.43 -32.02
CA PHE A 187 -32.37 -10.23 -32.89
C PHE A 187 -32.36 -11.71 -32.50
N LYS A 188 -31.80 -12.55 -33.38
CA LYS A 188 -31.60 -13.96 -33.14
C LYS A 188 -30.21 -14.19 -32.52
N PRO A 189 -30.11 -14.52 -31.22
CA PRO A 189 -28.82 -14.72 -30.58
C PRO A 189 -28.20 -16.06 -30.98
N LEU A 190 -26.89 -16.20 -30.75
CA LEU A 190 -26.12 -17.39 -31.06
C LEU A 190 -26.75 -18.66 -30.45
N ASN A 191 -26.81 -19.73 -31.26
CA ASN A 191 -27.35 -21.04 -30.93
C ASN A 191 -28.85 -21.07 -30.56
N GLN A 192 -29.61 -20.01 -30.86
CA GLN A 192 -31.07 -20.00 -30.73
C GLN A 192 -31.74 -20.02 -32.10
N THR A 193 -32.98 -20.51 -32.15
CA THR A 193 -33.77 -20.59 -33.39
C THR A 193 -34.71 -19.39 -33.58
N MET A 194 -35.26 -18.88 -32.48
CA MET A 194 -36.21 -17.76 -32.44
C MET A 194 -35.52 -16.41 -32.24
N GLU A 195 -36.18 -15.34 -32.67
CA GLU A 195 -35.80 -13.96 -32.35
C GLU A 195 -36.34 -13.59 -30.97
N TYR A 196 -35.54 -12.89 -30.18
CA TYR A 196 -35.90 -12.40 -28.86
C TYR A 196 -35.62 -10.90 -28.75
N THR A 197 -36.37 -10.23 -27.89
CA THR A 197 -36.03 -8.87 -27.44
C THR A 197 -34.92 -8.92 -26.39
N ALA A 198 -34.17 -7.83 -26.21
CA ALA A 198 -33.08 -7.83 -25.25
C ALA A 198 -33.55 -8.00 -23.79
N GLU A 199 -34.77 -7.57 -23.44
CA GLU A 199 -35.37 -7.83 -22.12
C GLU A 199 -35.63 -9.32 -21.90
N GLU A 200 -36.22 -10.00 -22.89
CA GLU A 200 -36.44 -11.45 -22.85
C GLU A 200 -35.11 -12.22 -22.79
N LEU A 201 -34.08 -11.76 -23.48
CA LEU A 201 -32.74 -12.37 -23.43
C LEU A 201 -32.12 -12.30 -22.03
N MET A 202 -32.28 -11.19 -21.32
CA MET A 202 -31.75 -11.06 -19.95
C MET A 202 -32.42 -12.07 -19.00
N VAL A 203 -33.72 -12.32 -19.17
CA VAL A 203 -34.45 -13.33 -18.39
C VAL A 203 -34.02 -14.74 -18.78
N LEU A 204 -33.92 -15.02 -20.08
CA LEU A 204 -33.51 -16.34 -20.60
C LEU A 204 -32.13 -16.74 -20.04
N TYR A 205 -31.14 -15.86 -20.17
CA TYR A 205 -29.76 -16.13 -19.77
C TYR A 205 -29.53 -16.04 -18.25
N SER A 206 -30.50 -15.57 -17.47
CA SER A 206 -30.41 -15.61 -15.99
C SER A 206 -30.32 -17.04 -15.44
N THR A 207 -30.78 -18.02 -16.22
CA THR A 207 -30.71 -19.45 -15.91
C THR A 207 -29.47 -20.14 -16.47
N ASP A 208 -28.78 -19.53 -17.43
CA ASP A 208 -27.59 -20.08 -18.08
C ASP A 208 -26.35 -19.93 -17.18
N SER A 209 -25.63 -21.02 -16.93
CA SER A 209 -24.43 -21.02 -16.09
C SER A 209 -23.28 -20.20 -16.69
N HIS A 210 -23.18 -20.15 -18.02
CA HIS A 210 -22.08 -19.49 -18.71
C HIS A 210 -22.29 -17.98 -18.85
N LEU A 211 -23.51 -17.55 -19.23
CA LEU A 211 -23.80 -16.14 -19.53
C LEU A 211 -24.28 -15.32 -18.34
N LYS A 212 -24.86 -15.95 -17.31
CA LYS A 212 -25.32 -15.29 -16.07
C LYS A 212 -24.30 -14.34 -15.43
N PRO A 213 -22.99 -14.66 -15.35
CA PRO A 213 -22.01 -13.75 -14.75
C PRO A 213 -21.84 -12.42 -15.52
N TYR A 214 -22.22 -12.34 -16.79
CA TYR A 214 -22.01 -11.17 -17.64
C TYR A 214 -23.22 -10.23 -17.69
N LEU A 215 -24.43 -10.71 -17.38
CA LEU A 215 -25.66 -9.90 -17.43
C LEU A 215 -25.59 -8.63 -16.54
N PRO A 216 -25.05 -8.68 -15.31
CA PRO A 216 -24.97 -7.49 -14.45
C PRO A 216 -24.14 -6.34 -15.02
N ILE A 217 -23.35 -6.57 -16.07
CA ILE A 217 -22.50 -5.53 -16.68
C ILE A 217 -23.37 -4.42 -17.32
N ILE A 218 -24.49 -4.80 -17.94
CA ILE A 218 -25.35 -3.86 -18.67
C ILE A 218 -26.81 -3.82 -18.19
N ILE A 219 -27.26 -4.75 -17.33
CA ILE A 219 -28.68 -4.88 -16.95
C ILE A 219 -29.28 -3.60 -16.32
N ASP A 220 -28.47 -2.81 -15.60
CA ASP A 220 -28.92 -1.59 -14.92
C ASP A 220 -28.87 -0.34 -15.83
N LYS A 221 -28.61 -0.50 -17.13
CA LYS A 221 -28.46 0.62 -18.08
C LYS A 221 -29.77 0.84 -18.87
N GLU A 222 -30.10 2.10 -19.13
CA GLU A 222 -31.29 2.47 -19.90
C GLU A 222 -31.23 2.02 -21.38
N ARG A 223 -30.02 1.85 -21.93
CA ARG A 223 -29.78 1.43 -23.31
C ARG A 223 -28.69 0.37 -23.33
N TYR A 224 -28.77 -0.57 -24.26
CA TYR A 224 -27.79 -1.61 -24.47
C TYR A 224 -26.99 -1.36 -25.75
N PRO A 225 -25.67 -1.57 -25.72
CA PRO A 225 -24.83 -1.37 -26.89
C PRO A 225 -25.12 -2.45 -27.94
N VAL A 226 -25.15 -2.05 -29.19
CA VAL A 226 -25.48 -2.91 -30.34
C VAL A 226 -24.59 -2.54 -31.53
N ILE A 227 -24.19 -3.55 -32.28
CA ILE A 227 -23.48 -3.38 -33.55
C ILE A 227 -24.41 -3.81 -34.67
N ARG A 228 -24.66 -2.90 -35.63
CA ARG A 228 -25.51 -3.15 -36.79
C ARG A 228 -24.76 -2.98 -38.10
N ASP A 229 -25.24 -3.71 -39.09
CA ASP A 229 -24.79 -3.63 -40.46
C ASP A 229 -25.48 -2.49 -41.24
N LYS A 230 -25.04 -2.22 -42.48
CA LYS A 230 -25.74 -1.30 -43.40
C LYS A 230 -27.19 -1.69 -43.64
N ASN A 231 -27.47 -3.00 -43.67
CA ASN A 231 -28.82 -3.54 -43.86
C ASN A 231 -29.66 -3.54 -42.57
N GLY A 232 -29.14 -2.99 -41.47
CA GLY A 232 -29.82 -2.96 -40.18
C GLY A 232 -29.80 -4.29 -39.43
N ILE A 233 -29.04 -5.30 -39.90
CA ILE A 233 -28.88 -6.59 -39.23
C ILE A 233 -28.03 -6.42 -37.97
N VAL A 234 -28.43 -7.03 -36.85
CA VAL A 234 -27.66 -7.02 -35.61
C VAL A 234 -26.54 -8.06 -35.67
N LEU A 235 -25.30 -7.60 -35.54
CA LEU A 235 -24.11 -8.45 -35.46
C LEU A 235 -23.90 -8.99 -34.05
N SER A 236 -23.93 -8.12 -33.05
CA SER A 236 -23.72 -8.48 -31.65
C SER A 236 -24.39 -7.48 -30.69
N MET A 237 -24.66 -7.96 -29.48
CA MET A 237 -25.05 -7.15 -28.32
C MET A 237 -23.96 -7.27 -27.24
N PRO A 238 -22.90 -6.45 -27.32
CA PRO A 238 -21.80 -6.51 -26.36
C PRO A 238 -22.27 -6.18 -24.93
N PRO A 239 -21.66 -6.74 -23.87
CA PRO A 239 -20.70 -7.84 -23.82
C PRO A 239 -21.33 -9.25 -23.80
N ILE A 240 -22.63 -9.37 -24.08
CA ILE A 240 -23.38 -10.58 -23.72
C ILE A 240 -23.25 -11.66 -24.80
N ILE A 241 -23.76 -11.40 -26.01
CA ILE A 241 -23.90 -12.44 -27.03
C ILE A 241 -23.82 -11.87 -28.45
N ASN A 242 -23.34 -12.71 -29.37
CA ASN A 242 -23.31 -12.42 -30.81
C ASN A 242 -24.60 -12.92 -31.49
N GLY A 243 -24.89 -12.41 -32.68
CA GLY A 243 -26.01 -12.86 -33.51
C GLY A 243 -25.71 -14.19 -34.22
N GLU A 244 -26.74 -14.99 -34.47
CA GLU A 244 -26.61 -16.25 -35.24
C GLU A 244 -26.31 -15.99 -36.73
N HIS A 245 -26.67 -14.82 -37.26
CA HIS A 245 -26.50 -14.50 -38.68
C HIS A 245 -25.03 -14.42 -39.09
N SER A 246 -24.20 -13.74 -38.28
CA SER A 246 -22.77 -13.53 -38.51
C SER A 246 -21.89 -14.60 -37.86
N LYS A 247 -22.44 -15.78 -37.57
CA LYS A 247 -21.72 -16.87 -36.91
C LYS A 247 -20.61 -17.43 -37.81
N ILE A 248 -19.40 -17.47 -37.27
CA ILE A 248 -18.25 -18.11 -37.92
C ILE A 248 -18.44 -19.62 -38.08
N LYS A 249 -18.04 -20.15 -39.24
CA LYS A 249 -18.08 -21.57 -39.60
C LYS A 249 -16.72 -21.99 -40.15
N LEU A 250 -16.47 -23.29 -40.26
CA LEU A 250 -15.26 -23.82 -40.89
C LEU A 250 -15.11 -23.41 -42.37
N THR A 251 -16.21 -23.02 -43.02
CA THR A 251 -16.22 -22.54 -44.41
C THR A 251 -15.96 -21.04 -44.54
N THR A 252 -15.98 -20.29 -43.44
CA THR A 252 -15.79 -18.83 -43.42
C THR A 252 -14.40 -18.47 -43.93
N ARG A 253 -14.32 -17.49 -44.84
CA ARG A 253 -13.06 -17.02 -45.44
C ARG A 253 -12.64 -15.67 -44.93
N ASN A 254 -13.58 -14.80 -44.62
CA ASN A 254 -13.28 -13.45 -44.15
C ASN A 254 -13.88 -13.27 -42.76
N ILE A 255 -13.04 -12.97 -41.78
CA ILE A 255 -13.47 -12.76 -40.39
C ILE A 255 -13.31 -11.29 -40.03
N LEU A 256 -14.42 -10.66 -39.67
CA LEU A 256 -14.43 -9.37 -38.99
C LEU A 256 -14.29 -9.63 -37.48
N VAL A 257 -13.26 -9.05 -36.88
CA VAL A 257 -13.05 -9.06 -35.43
C VAL A 257 -13.37 -7.67 -34.92
N GLU A 258 -14.37 -7.54 -34.07
CA GLU A 258 -14.69 -6.29 -33.40
C GLU A 258 -14.54 -6.41 -31.88
N VAL A 259 -13.96 -5.37 -31.28
CA VAL A 259 -13.60 -5.36 -29.86
C VAL A 259 -14.16 -4.09 -29.24
N THR A 260 -15.15 -4.23 -28.37
CA THR A 260 -15.80 -3.12 -27.65
C THR A 260 -15.26 -2.99 -26.24
N ALA A 261 -15.05 -1.77 -25.76
CA ALA A 261 -14.36 -1.56 -24.50
C ALA A 261 -14.72 -0.28 -23.75
N THR A 262 -14.50 -0.33 -22.44
CA THR A 262 -14.40 0.85 -21.57
C THR A 262 -12.95 1.37 -21.49
N ASP A 263 -11.97 0.51 -21.78
CA ASP A 263 -10.54 0.82 -21.81
C ASP A 263 -9.98 0.59 -23.23
N LEU A 264 -9.57 1.67 -23.90
CA LEU A 264 -9.09 1.65 -25.28
C LEU A 264 -7.76 0.89 -25.43
N GLU A 265 -6.82 1.04 -24.49
CA GLU A 265 -5.50 0.42 -24.62
C GLU A 265 -5.60 -1.10 -24.48
N LYS A 266 -6.44 -1.59 -23.56
CA LYS A 266 -6.72 -3.03 -23.46
C LYS A 266 -7.43 -3.56 -24.70
N ALA A 267 -8.32 -2.77 -25.31
CA ALA A 267 -8.98 -3.15 -26.55
C ALA A 267 -7.98 -3.33 -27.69
N LYS A 268 -7.03 -2.40 -27.83
CA LYS A 268 -5.92 -2.48 -28.81
C LYS A 268 -5.07 -3.72 -28.58
N ILE A 269 -4.66 -3.99 -27.34
CA ILE A 269 -3.86 -5.18 -27.01
C ILE A 269 -4.61 -6.45 -27.40
N VAL A 270 -5.88 -6.58 -27.00
CA VAL A 270 -6.71 -7.76 -27.31
C VAL A 270 -6.87 -7.96 -28.82
N LEU A 271 -7.16 -6.88 -29.57
CA LEU A 271 -7.27 -6.94 -31.02
C LEU A 271 -5.94 -7.38 -31.65
N ASN A 272 -4.84 -6.74 -31.25
CA ASN A 272 -3.50 -7.06 -31.73
C ASN A 272 -3.11 -8.51 -31.42
N THR A 273 -3.45 -9.04 -30.24
CA THR A 273 -3.20 -10.44 -29.89
C THR A 273 -3.97 -11.39 -30.80
N ILE A 274 -5.28 -11.23 -30.98
CA ILE A 274 -6.07 -12.14 -31.82
C ILE A 274 -5.57 -12.13 -33.26
N VAL A 275 -5.38 -10.93 -33.80
CA VAL A 275 -4.92 -10.73 -35.18
C VAL A 275 -3.52 -11.30 -35.39
N SER A 276 -2.58 -11.06 -34.46
CA SER A 276 -1.20 -11.56 -34.58
C SER A 276 -1.09 -13.09 -34.43
N MET A 277 -2.04 -13.75 -33.75
CA MET A 277 -2.06 -15.21 -33.67
C MET A 277 -2.64 -15.83 -34.94
N PHE A 278 -3.80 -15.34 -35.41
CA PHE A 278 -4.54 -15.97 -36.50
C PHE A 278 -4.20 -15.48 -37.91
N SER A 279 -3.46 -14.38 -38.04
CA SER A 279 -2.94 -13.92 -39.34
C SER A 279 -1.95 -14.89 -39.99
N GLN A 280 -1.45 -15.90 -39.27
CA GLN A 280 -0.66 -16.97 -39.89
C GLN A 280 -1.45 -17.86 -40.85
N TYR A 281 -2.79 -17.88 -40.74
CA TYR A 281 -3.68 -18.67 -41.60
C TYR A 281 -4.25 -17.87 -42.79
N THR A 282 -3.85 -16.61 -42.95
CA THR A 282 -4.28 -15.78 -44.08
C THR A 282 -3.38 -16.04 -45.29
N SER A 283 -3.98 -16.12 -46.48
CA SER A 283 -3.24 -16.20 -47.75
C SER A 283 -3.46 -14.93 -48.58
N SER A 284 -2.41 -14.43 -49.22
CA SER A 284 -2.47 -13.27 -50.12
C SER A 284 -3.13 -13.55 -51.47
N GLY A 285 -3.31 -14.83 -51.83
CA GLY A 285 -3.87 -15.26 -53.11
C GLY A 285 -2.90 -15.16 -54.30
N ALA A 286 -1.64 -14.76 -54.08
CA ALA A 286 -0.57 -14.77 -55.08
C ALA A 286 0.22 -16.11 -55.07
N GLU A 287 1.03 -16.37 -56.11
CA GLU A 287 1.88 -17.57 -56.21
C GLU A 287 2.92 -17.67 -55.08
N ASP A 288 3.29 -16.53 -54.48
CA ASP A 288 4.07 -16.45 -53.24
C ASP A 288 3.12 -16.29 -52.04
N ASP A 289 2.90 -17.38 -51.28
CA ASP A 289 1.99 -17.46 -50.12
C ASP A 289 2.53 -16.63 -48.94
N THR A 290 2.29 -15.32 -49.00
CA THR A 290 2.62 -14.38 -47.93
C THR A 290 1.56 -14.45 -46.83
N SER A 291 1.93 -15.06 -45.70
CA SER A 291 1.13 -15.09 -44.46
C SER A 291 1.39 -13.86 -43.58
N PHE A 292 0.59 -13.65 -42.52
CA PHE A 292 0.66 -12.51 -41.59
C PHE A 292 0.13 -11.17 -42.16
N LEU A 293 -0.94 -11.26 -42.95
CA LEU A 293 -1.61 -10.11 -43.55
C LEU A 293 -2.89 -9.76 -42.77
N VAL A 294 -3.10 -8.47 -42.54
CA VAL A 294 -4.25 -7.97 -41.78
C VAL A 294 -4.84 -6.78 -42.49
N GLU A 295 -6.14 -6.83 -42.77
CA GLU A 295 -6.85 -5.71 -43.37
C GLU A 295 -7.31 -4.72 -42.28
N PRO A 296 -6.88 -3.45 -42.34
CA PRO A 296 -7.24 -2.45 -41.34
C PRO A 296 -8.68 -1.96 -41.52
N VAL A 297 -9.35 -1.70 -40.39
CA VAL A 297 -10.71 -1.15 -40.32
C VAL A 297 -10.64 0.31 -39.87
N GLU A 298 -11.38 1.18 -40.56
CA GLU A 298 -11.48 2.60 -40.22
C GLU A 298 -12.61 2.81 -39.19
N ILE A 299 -12.24 3.28 -37.99
CA ILE A 299 -13.19 3.62 -36.93
C ILE A 299 -13.46 5.12 -36.98
N ILE A 300 -14.72 5.49 -37.15
CA ILE A 300 -15.17 6.89 -37.19
C ILE A 300 -15.78 7.22 -35.82
N SER A 301 -15.09 8.04 -35.04
CA SER A 301 -15.57 8.52 -33.75
C SER A 301 -16.72 9.52 -33.90
N VAL A 302 -17.41 9.80 -32.79
CA VAL A 302 -18.55 10.73 -32.76
C VAL A 302 -18.17 12.13 -33.23
N ASP A 303 -16.92 12.55 -32.96
CA ASP A 303 -16.37 13.85 -33.37
C ASP A 303 -15.98 13.91 -34.85
N GLY A 304 -16.15 12.82 -35.61
CA GLY A 304 -15.75 12.69 -37.01
C GLY A 304 -14.26 12.37 -37.21
N THR A 305 -13.49 12.19 -36.13
CA THR A 305 -12.11 11.72 -36.21
C THR A 305 -12.06 10.28 -36.70
N LYS A 306 -11.10 10.00 -37.59
CA LYS A 306 -10.89 8.69 -38.20
C LYS A 306 -9.62 8.07 -37.64
N HIS A 307 -9.74 6.85 -37.14
CA HIS A 307 -8.63 6.07 -36.62
C HIS A 307 -8.59 4.70 -37.29
N GLU A 308 -7.41 4.26 -37.70
CA GLU A 308 -7.21 2.95 -38.30
C GLU A 308 -6.74 1.95 -37.25
N TYR A 309 -7.36 0.77 -37.26
CA TYR A 309 -6.97 -0.36 -36.41
C TYR A 309 -6.83 -1.63 -37.26
N PRO A 310 -5.96 -2.57 -36.88
CA PRO A 310 -5.03 -2.51 -35.75
C PRO A 310 -3.79 -1.66 -36.05
N ASP A 311 -3.19 -1.12 -35.00
CA ASP A 311 -1.86 -0.51 -35.11
C ASP A 311 -0.80 -1.63 -35.04
N LEU A 312 -0.20 -1.91 -36.21
CA LEU A 312 0.83 -2.93 -36.41
C LEU A 312 2.26 -2.39 -36.29
N SER A 313 2.44 -1.15 -35.82
CA SER A 313 3.78 -0.57 -35.68
C SER A 313 4.55 -1.16 -34.49
N ASP A 314 5.81 -1.52 -34.72
CA ASP A 314 6.72 -1.96 -33.65
C ASP A 314 7.09 -0.78 -32.75
N ARG A 315 7.12 -1.01 -31.44
CA ARG A 315 7.59 0.01 -30.47
C ARG A 315 9.11 -0.09 -30.33
N SER A 316 9.83 0.98 -30.63
CA SER A 316 11.29 1.02 -30.45
C SER A 316 11.68 1.49 -29.05
N MET A 317 12.58 0.78 -28.39
CA MET A 317 13.18 1.15 -27.11
C MET A 317 14.70 1.13 -27.23
N VAL A 318 15.37 2.16 -26.73
CA VAL A 318 16.84 2.22 -26.68
C VAL A 318 17.30 1.85 -25.28
N VAL A 319 18.14 0.82 -25.17
CA VAL A 319 18.64 0.27 -23.90
C VAL A 319 20.15 0.21 -23.86
N SER A 320 20.73 0.22 -22.66
CA SER A 320 22.17 0.13 -22.47
C SER A 320 22.57 -1.30 -22.10
N VAL A 321 23.47 -1.91 -22.88
CA VAL A 321 23.98 -3.27 -22.62
C VAL A 321 24.64 -3.35 -21.23
N LYS A 322 25.33 -2.28 -20.83
CA LYS A 322 25.97 -2.16 -19.51
C LYS A 322 24.95 -2.15 -18.36
N SER A 323 23.81 -1.47 -18.54
CA SER A 323 22.72 -1.44 -17.55
C SER A 323 22.13 -2.83 -17.35
N ILE A 324 21.83 -3.53 -18.46
CA ILE A 324 21.30 -4.90 -18.44
C ILE A 324 22.28 -5.87 -17.77
N ASN A 325 23.55 -5.86 -18.19
CA ASN A 325 24.61 -6.69 -17.60
C ASN A 325 24.74 -6.46 -16.08
N LYS A 326 24.72 -5.21 -15.63
CA LYS A 326 24.78 -4.86 -14.20
C LYS A 326 23.58 -5.40 -13.40
N ARG A 327 22.39 -5.41 -14.00
CA ARG A 327 21.16 -5.90 -13.33
C ARG A 327 21.14 -7.41 -13.21
N ILE A 328 21.52 -8.12 -14.27
CA ILE A 328 21.50 -9.59 -14.31
C ILE A 328 22.73 -10.16 -13.56
N GLY A 329 23.84 -9.42 -13.50
CA GLY A 329 25.11 -9.90 -12.94
C GLY A 329 25.95 -10.68 -13.96
N LEU A 330 25.77 -10.41 -15.25
CA LEU A 330 26.51 -11.04 -16.34
C LEU A 330 27.41 -10.02 -17.06
N ASN A 331 28.32 -10.50 -17.90
CA ASN A 331 29.17 -9.67 -18.75
C ASN A 331 29.06 -10.12 -20.21
N LEU A 332 27.86 -10.02 -20.77
CA LEU A 332 27.56 -10.43 -22.15
C LEU A 332 28.03 -9.38 -23.16
N LYS A 333 28.52 -9.85 -24.31
CA LYS A 333 28.80 -8.98 -25.45
C LYS A 333 27.50 -8.54 -26.14
N ILE A 334 27.56 -7.44 -26.90
CA ILE A 334 26.39 -6.91 -27.62
C ILE A 334 25.81 -7.96 -28.58
N GLU A 335 26.66 -8.66 -29.34
CA GLU A 335 26.25 -9.70 -30.31
C GLU A 335 25.51 -10.87 -29.63
N GLU A 336 26.02 -11.33 -28.47
CA GLU A 336 25.40 -12.38 -27.68
C GLU A 336 24.04 -11.92 -27.15
N MET A 337 23.95 -10.70 -26.62
CA MET A 337 22.70 -10.11 -26.14
C MET A 337 21.65 -9.97 -27.25
N CYS A 338 22.07 -9.54 -28.46
CA CYS A 338 21.18 -9.51 -29.63
C CYS A 338 20.65 -10.90 -29.97
N SER A 339 21.51 -11.93 -29.96
CA SER A 339 21.09 -13.32 -30.22
C SER A 339 20.09 -13.82 -29.18
N LEU A 340 20.28 -13.48 -27.91
CA LEU A 340 19.38 -13.86 -26.82
C LEU A 340 18.02 -13.16 -26.93
N LEU A 341 18.01 -11.86 -27.22
CA LEU A 341 16.78 -11.09 -27.42
C LEU A 341 15.99 -11.57 -28.64
N ASN A 342 16.68 -11.92 -29.74
CA ASN A 342 16.05 -12.50 -30.91
C ASN A 342 15.35 -13.84 -30.58
N ARG A 343 15.92 -14.67 -29.70
CA ARG A 343 15.29 -15.91 -29.20
C ARG A 343 14.01 -15.64 -28.38
N MET A 344 13.86 -14.44 -27.82
CA MET A 344 12.63 -13.99 -27.13
C MET A 344 11.68 -13.21 -28.03
N SER A 345 11.85 -13.31 -29.35
CA SER A 345 11.05 -12.59 -30.36
C SER A 345 11.23 -11.07 -30.35
N LEU A 346 12.29 -10.55 -29.74
CA LEU A 346 12.63 -9.13 -29.74
C LEU A 346 13.70 -8.85 -30.78
N ARG A 347 13.33 -8.13 -31.84
CA ARG A 347 14.26 -7.78 -32.91
C ARG A 347 15.18 -6.67 -32.42
N THR A 348 16.48 -6.85 -32.65
CA THR A 348 17.49 -5.92 -32.15
C THR A 348 18.31 -5.33 -33.28
N GLN A 349 18.64 -4.05 -33.18
CA GLN A 349 19.53 -3.34 -34.10
C GLN A 349 20.52 -2.48 -33.31
N LEU A 350 21.73 -2.30 -33.85
CA LEU A 350 22.71 -1.39 -33.27
C LEU A 350 22.27 0.06 -33.51
N TYR A 351 22.13 0.84 -32.43
CA TYR A 351 21.60 2.20 -32.50
C TYR A 351 22.58 3.20 -33.15
N SER A 352 23.90 3.02 -32.96
CA SER A 352 24.92 3.84 -33.62
C SER A 352 26.16 3.03 -33.96
N LYS A 353 26.76 3.29 -35.13
CA LYS A 353 28.07 2.74 -35.55
C LYS A 353 29.25 3.53 -34.97
N GLU A 354 29.02 4.60 -34.23
CA GLU A 354 30.09 5.31 -33.53
C GLU A 354 30.59 4.44 -32.37
N LYS A 355 31.90 4.14 -32.40
CA LYS A 355 32.60 3.12 -31.60
C LYS A 355 32.55 3.26 -30.05
N ASN A 356 31.70 4.11 -29.49
CA ASN A 356 31.75 4.51 -28.08
C ASN A 356 30.41 4.51 -27.32
N GLN A 357 29.33 3.97 -27.89
CA GLN A 357 28.05 3.87 -27.19
C GLN A 357 27.52 2.42 -27.21
N ASP A 358 27.48 1.79 -26.02
CA ASP A 358 26.89 0.46 -25.77
C ASP A 358 25.35 0.53 -25.75
N LEU A 359 24.75 1.10 -26.81
CA LEU A 359 23.31 1.30 -26.95
C LEU A 359 22.73 0.35 -28.00
N LEU A 360 21.67 -0.34 -27.61
CA LEU A 360 20.93 -1.27 -28.44
C LEU A 360 19.51 -0.73 -28.66
N GLU A 361 19.06 -0.72 -29.92
CA GLU A 361 17.67 -0.48 -30.25
C GLU A 361 16.92 -1.81 -30.28
N VAL A 362 15.94 -1.97 -29.40
CA VAL A 362 15.07 -3.12 -29.30
C VAL A 362 13.71 -2.76 -29.88
N ARG A 363 13.29 -3.48 -30.91
CA ARG A 363 11.96 -3.36 -31.51
C ARG A 363 11.03 -4.38 -30.87
N VAL A 364 10.09 -3.87 -30.10
CA VAL A 364 9.09 -4.64 -29.38
C VAL A 364 7.90 -4.89 -30.33
N PRO A 365 7.62 -6.15 -30.68
CA PRO A 365 6.50 -6.49 -31.56
C PRO A 365 5.16 -6.25 -30.87
N ILE A 366 4.09 -6.12 -31.66
CA ILE A 366 2.73 -5.93 -31.17
C ILE A 366 2.20 -7.05 -30.26
N THR A 367 2.83 -8.23 -30.31
CA THR A 367 2.51 -9.37 -29.45
C THR A 367 2.98 -9.18 -28.01
N ARG A 368 4.05 -8.40 -27.80
CA ARG A 368 4.70 -8.17 -26.50
C ARG A 368 4.24 -6.86 -25.88
N ALA A 369 3.01 -6.89 -25.37
CA ALA A 369 2.43 -5.76 -24.63
C ALA A 369 2.98 -5.63 -23.19
N ASP A 370 3.62 -6.68 -22.68
CA ASP A 370 4.24 -6.77 -21.35
C ASP A 370 5.49 -5.91 -21.20
N ILE A 371 6.20 -5.63 -22.31
CA ILE A 371 7.43 -4.82 -22.26
C ILE A 371 7.05 -3.33 -22.16
N LEU A 372 7.37 -2.76 -21.00
CA LEU A 372 7.11 -1.36 -20.64
C LEU A 372 8.38 -0.64 -20.18
N HIS A 373 9.39 -1.37 -19.70
CA HIS A 373 10.62 -0.84 -19.13
C HIS A 373 11.86 -1.63 -19.56
N GLU A 374 13.05 -1.05 -19.41
CA GLU A 374 14.33 -1.73 -19.64
C GLU A 374 14.48 -3.02 -18.80
N CYS A 375 13.78 -3.10 -17.66
CA CYS A 375 13.82 -4.29 -16.79
C CYS A 375 13.19 -5.51 -17.46
N ASP A 376 12.15 -5.33 -18.27
CA ASP A 376 11.46 -6.44 -18.95
C ASP A 376 12.36 -7.02 -20.06
N ILE A 377 13.17 -6.17 -20.69
CA ILE A 377 14.21 -6.58 -21.64
C ILE A 377 15.32 -7.35 -20.90
N ALA A 378 15.72 -6.91 -19.71
CA ALA A 378 16.70 -7.62 -18.91
C ALA A 378 16.19 -8.99 -18.43
N GLU A 379 14.89 -9.10 -18.09
CA GLU A 379 14.24 -10.38 -17.79
C GLU A 379 14.33 -11.33 -18.98
N ASP A 380 13.93 -10.90 -20.18
CA ASP A 380 13.99 -11.71 -21.39
C ASP A 380 15.42 -12.18 -21.72
N VAL A 381 16.43 -11.31 -21.53
CA VAL A 381 17.85 -11.71 -21.70
C VAL A 381 18.22 -12.83 -20.71
N ALA A 382 17.80 -12.70 -19.45
CA ALA A 382 18.10 -13.69 -18.42
C ALA A 382 17.38 -15.03 -18.70
N VAL A 383 16.12 -15.00 -19.14
CA VAL A 383 15.37 -16.20 -19.53
C VAL A 383 16.02 -16.88 -20.73
N ALA A 384 16.36 -16.12 -21.78
CA ALA A 384 17.06 -16.66 -22.96
C ALA A 384 18.43 -17.26 -22.64
N TYR A 385 19.15 -16.65 -21.70
CA TYR A 385 20.43 -17.17 -21.23
C TYR A 385 20.27 -18.46 -20.42
N GLY A 386 19.20 -18.54 -19.62
CA GLY A 386 18.86 -19.64 -18.73
C GLY A 386 19.32 -19.33 -17.30
N PHE A 387 18.37 -19.22 -16.36
CA PHE A 387 18.65 -18.82 -14.97
C PHE A 387 19.64 -19.77 -14.28
N ASN A 388 19.57 -21.07 -14.56
CA ASN A 388 20.47 -22.07 -14.00
C ASN A 388 21.95 -21.90 -14.42
N ARG A 389 22.22 -21.10 -15.46
CA ARG A 389 23.58 -20.80 -15.93
C ARG A 389 24.17 -19.54 -15.31
N ILE A 390 23.36 -18.77 -14.57
CA ILE A 390 23.82 -17.56 -13.88
C ILE A 390 24.57 -18.00 -12.61
N GLU A 391 25.82 -17.56 -12.48
CA GLU A 391 26.62 -17.87 -11.31
C GLU A 391 26.04 -17.19 -10.06
N GLN A 392 25.79 -17.97 -9.01
CA GLN A 392 25.28 -17.45 -7.75
C GLN A 392 26.37 -16.63 -7.05
N GLN A 393 26.07 -15.38 -6.72
CA GLN A 393 26.98 -14.48 -6.02
C GLN A 393 26.38 -14.01 -4.69
N PHE A 394 27.21 -13.87 -3.67
CA PHE A 394 26.79 -13.24 -2.42
C PHE A 394 26.79 -11.71 -2.58
N PRO A 395 25.77 -11.00 -2.08
CA PRO A 395 25.77 -9.54 -2.11
C PRO A 395 26.93 -8.98 -1.27
N GLU A 396 27.68 -8.03 -1.83
CA GLU A 396 28.84 -7.40 -1.19
C GLU A 396 28.49 -6.41 -0.05
N ALA A 397 27.27 -6.47 0.48
CA ALA A 397 26.79 -5.58 1.53
C ALA A 397 26.83 -6.28 2.90
N TYR A 398 27.73 -5.83 3.79
CA TYR A 398 27.75 -6.27 5.18
C TYR A 398 26.65 -5.55 5.97
N THR A 399 25.74 -6.31 6.57
CA THR A 399 24.68 -5.78 7.43
C THR A 399 24.72 -6.47 8.79
N THR A 400 24.46 -5.72 9.86
CA THR A 400 24.30 -6.28 11.21
C THR A 400 22.82 -6.40 11.51
N GLY A 401 22.34 -7.62 11.76
CA GLY A 401 20.95 -7.88 12.12
C GLY A 401 20.69 -7.62 13.60
N GLU A 402 19.57 -6.97 13.91
CA GLU A 402 19.09 -6.81 15.28
C GLU A 402 17.69 -7.45 15.44
N PRO A 403 17.42 -8.16 16.54
CA PRO A 403 16.11 -8.74 16.78
C PRO A 403 15.12 -7.65 17.20
N PHE A 404 13.89 -7.73 16.70
CA PHE A 404 12.81 -6.89 17.21
C PHE A 404 12.54 -7.23 18.69
N LEU A 405 12.69 -6.26 19.57
CA LEU A 405 12.71 -6.46 21.03
C LEU A 405 11.48 -7.20 21.56
N LEU A 406 10.28 -6.90 21.02
CA LEU A 406 9.04 -7.56 21.40
C LEU A 406 9.04 -9.05 21.03
N ASN A 407 9.57 -9.40 19.86
CA ASN A 407 9.69 -10.80 19.44
C ASN A 407 10.73 -11.54 20.28
N LYS A 408 11.88 -10.91 20.54
CA LYS A 408 12.90 -11.47 21.45
C LYS A 408 12.33 -11.77 22.82
N LEU A 409 11.59 -10.83 23.40
CA LEU A 409 10.91 -11.04 24.69
C LEU A 409 9.89 -12.18 24.61
N THR A 410 9.08 -12.21 23.54
CA THR A 410 8.10 -13.26 23.31
C THR A 410 8.76 -14.64 23.26
N ASP A 411 9.87 -14.77 22.54
CA ASP A 411 10.57 -16.05 22.39
C ASP A 411 11.17 -16.53 23.71
N LEU A 412 11.76 -15.63 24.50
CA LEU A 412 12.24 -15.96 25.85
C LEU A 412 11.10 -16.48 26.73
N LEU A 413 9.95 -15.80 26.73
CA LEU A 413 8.77 -16.23 27.49
C LEU A 413 8.23 -17.58 27.00
N ARG A 414 8.22 -17.84 25.69
CA ARG A 414 7.82 -19.15 25.14
C ARG A 414 8.68 -20.28 25.70
N TYR A 415 10.00 -20.13 25.67
CA TYR A 415 10.92 -21.14 26.18
C TYR A 415 10.71 -21.41 27.67
N ASP A 416 10.56 -20.36 28.47
CA ASP A 416 10.38 -20.50 29.92
C ASP A 416 9.02 -21.09 30.31
N ILE A 417 7.94 -20.72 29.60
CA ILE A 417 6.60 -21.27 29.86
C ILE A 417 6.54 -22.74 29.41
N ALA A 418 7.17 -23.08 28.30
CA ALA A 418 7.36 -24.45 27.87
C ALA A 418 8.15 -25.27 28.91
N ALA A 419 9.24 -24.69 29.47
CA ALA A 419 10.01 -25.31 30.54
C ALA A 419 9.20 -25.50 31.84
N ALA A 420 8.19 -24.66 32.09
CA ALA A 420 7.23 -24.84 33.18
C ALA A 420 6.18 -25.94 32.91
N GLY A 421 6.28 -26.67 31.80
CA GLY A 421 5.42 -27.81 31.45
C GLY A 421 4.09 -27.39 30.82
N TRP A 422 4.05 -26.24 30.16
CA TRP A 422 2.91 -25.79 29.36
C TRP A 422 3.16 -26.05 27.89
N THR A 423 2.09 -26.35 27.15
CA THR A 423 2.16 -26.65 25.71
C THR A 423 1.66 -25.45 24.91
N GLU A 424 2.48 -24.95 23.99
CA GLU A 424 2.09 -23.85 23.12
C GLU A 424 1.06 -24.32 22.10
N THR A 425 0.09 -23.46 21.78
CA THR A 425 -0.93 -23.70 20.75
C THR A 425 -0.89 -22.59 19.71
N LEU A 426 -1.30 -22.91 18.48
CA LEU A 426 -1.38 -21.96 17.37
C LEU A 426 -2.82 -21.91 16.87
N ASN A 427 -3.54 -20.86 17.27
CA ASN A 427 -4.94 -20.67 16.92
C ASN A 427 -5.11 -19.68 15.77
N PHE A 428 -6.23 -19.77 15.05
CA PHE A 428 -6.55 -18.82 13.98
C PHE A 428 -6.70 -17.39 14.52
N ALA A 429 -6.20 -16.42 13.76
CA ALA A 429 -6.38 -14.99 14.03
C ALA A 429 -7.81 -14.51 13.76
N LEU A 430 -8.55 -15.24 12.90
CA LEU A 430 -9.93 -14.95 12.55
C LEU A 430 -10.89 -15.87 13.31
N CYS A 431 -12.01 -15.32 13.76
CA CYS A 431 -13.02 -16.04 14.51
C CYS A 431 -14.44 -15.54 14.19
N SER A 432 -15.44 -16.26 14.70
CA SER A 432 -16.83 -15.82 14.59
C SER A 432 -17.10 -14.67 15.56
N ARG A 433 -18.11 -13.84 15.25
CA ARG A 433 -18.53 -12.76 16.16
C ARG A 433 -18.90 -13.28 17.54
N ASP A 434 -19.53 -14.45 17.59
CA ASP A 434 -20.01 -15.06 18.82
C ASP A 434 -18.87 -15.52 19.73
N ASP A 435 -17.74 -15.97 19.14
CA ASP A 435 -16.58 -16.45 19.89
C ASP A 435 -15.95 -15.38 20.78
N ILE A 436 -15.95 -14.12 20.35
CA ILE A 436 -15.38 -13.00 21.11
C ILE A 436 -16.42 -12.21 21.92
N SER A 437 -17.71 -12.54 21.76
CA SER A 437 -18.81 -11.79 22.37
C SER A 437 -19.77 -12.67 23.17
N VAL A 438 -20.79 -13.24 22.53
CA VAL A 438 -21.87 -14.02 23.18
C VAL A 438 -21.31 -15.17 24.01
N LYS A 439 -20.37 -15.96 23.46
CA LYS A 439 -19.79 -17.11 24.15
C LYS A 439 -18.92 -16.73 25.35
N LEU A 440 -18.36 -15.52 25.34
CA LEU A 440 -17.64 -14.94 26.48
C LEU A 440 -18.53 -14.13 27.42
N ARG A 441 -19.85 -14.06 27.17
CA ARG A 441 -20.79 -13.22 27.93
C ARG A 441 -20.43 -11.73 27.89
N LYS A 442 -19.83 -11.25 26.79
CA LYS A 442 -19.37 -9.87 26.57
C LYS A 442 -19.79 -9.30 25.22
N SER A 443 -21.04 -8.85 25.11
CA SER A 443 -21.57 -8.25 23.87
C SER A 443 -20.80 -7.00 23.42
N ASP A 444 -20.29 -6.21 24.36
CA ASP A 444 -19.57 -4.96 24.08
C ASP A 444 -18.23 -5.14 23.35
N ASN A 445 -17.60 -6.32 23.43
CA ASN A 445 -16.33 -6.61 22.75
C ASN A 445 -16.40 -6.41 21.23
N LEU A 446 -17.59 -6.54 20.63
CA LEU A 446 -17.81 -6.30 19.19
C LEU A 446 -17.56 -4.86 18.77
N LYS A 447 -17.61 -3.89 19.69
CA LYS A 447 -17.30 -2.48 19.41
C LYS A 447 -15.82 -2.30 19.07
N HIS A 448 -14.96 -3.02 19.78
CA HIS A 448 -13.50 -2.97 19.64
C HIS A 448 -12.96 -3.93 18.57
N ALA A 449 -13.77 -4.89 18.09
CA ALA A 449 -13.36 -5.88 17.10
C ALA A 449 -13.38 -5.34 15.66
N VAL A 450 -12.37 -5.72 14.87
CA VAL A 450 -12.30 -5.48 13.42
C VAL A 450 -13.16 -6.51 12.69
N LYS A 451 -14.03 -6.05 11.77
CA LYS A 451 -15.01 -6.88 11.06
C LYS A 451 -14.59 -7.06 9.60
N ILE A 452 -14.70 -8.28 9.09
CA ILE A 452 -14.47 -8.61 7.68
C ILE A 452 -15.76 -8.36 6.89
N LEU A 453 -15.65 -7.70 5.72
CA LEU A 453 -16.80 -7.31 4.90
C LEU A 453 -17.49 -8.52 4.25
N ASN A 454 -16.73 -9.36 3.53
CA ASN A 454 -17.24 -10.51 2.77
C ASN A 454 -16.57 -11.83 3.23
N PRO A 455 -16.86 -12.30 4.45
CA PRO A 455 -16.27 -13.54 4.94
C PRO A 455 -16.83 -14.76 4.21
N LYS A 456 -15.97 -15.70 3.80
CA LYS A 456 -16.40 -16.93 3.12
C LYS A 456 -17.14 -17.89 4.06
N THR A 457 -16.76 -17.93 5.33
CA THR A 457 -17.35 -18.79 6.36
C THR A 457 -17.76 -17.95 7.57
N SER A 458 -18.73 -18.44 8.35
CA SER A 458 -19.15 -17.80 9.61
C SER A 458 -18.03 -17.72 10.65
N GLU A 459 -17.02 -18.58 10.54
CA GLU A 459 -15.85 -18.62 11.42
C GLU A 459 -14.84 -17.51 11.14
N PHE A 460 -14.94 -16.77 10.03
CA PHE A 460 -13.99 -15.73 9.66
C PHE A 460 -14.64 -14.34 9.58
N GLN A 461 -15.55 -14.03 10.51
CA GLN A 461 -16.29 -12.76 10.50
C GLN A 461 -15.53 -11.59 11.13
N VAL A 462 -14.66 -11.88 12.11
CA VAL A 462 -13.92 -10.87 12.88
C VAL A 462 -12.50 -11.32 13.16
N ALA A 463 -11.60 -10.36 13.31
CA ALA A 463 -10.28 -10.63 13.89
C ALA A 463 -10.40 -10.80 15.41
N ARG A 464 -9.61 -11.71 15.98
CA ARG A 464 -9.63 -12.02 17.42
C ARG A 464 -9.23 -10.80 18.26
N THR A 465 -9.99 -10.54 19.31
CA THR A 465 -9.71 -9.50 20.33
C THR A 465 -9.09 -10.09 21.61
N SER A 466 -9.15 -11.42 21.76
CA SER A 466 -8.60 -12.19 22.87
C SER A 466 -8.13 -13.54 22.35
N LEU A 467 -7.12 -14.13 23.00
CA LEU A 467 -6.62 -15.48 22.70
C LEU A 467 -7.44 -16.58 23.38
N LEU A 468 -8.21 -16.23 24.43
CA LEU A 468 -8.99 -17.19 25.22
C LEU A 468 -9.97 -18.03 24.39
N PRO A 469 -10.75 -17.49 23.43
CA PRO A 469 -11.63 -18.32 22.60
C PRO A 469 -10.87 -19.38 21.79
N GLY A 470 -9.69 -19.04 21.29
CA GLY A 470 -8.83 -19.99 20.56
C GLY A 470 -8.42 -21.15 21.47
N LEU A 471 -7.91 -20.83 22.66
CA LEU A 471 -7.52 -21.83 23.66
C LEU A 471 -8.70 -22.71 24.11
N LEU A 472 -9.88 -22.13 24.30
CA LEU A 472 -11.09 -22.89 24.67
C LEU A 472 -11.53 -23.83 23.54
N LYS A 473 -11.41 -23.43 22.29
CA LYS A 473 -11.66 -24.31 21.13
C LYS A 473 -10.62 -25.42 21.05
N ALA A 474 -9.34 -25.10 21.23
CA ALA A 474 -8.26 -26.08 21.27
C ALA A 474 -8.51 -27.11 22.39
N LEU A 475 -8.92 -26.67 23.58
CA LEU A 475 -9.34 -27.54 24.67
C LEU A 475 -10.54 -28.41 24.26
N ALA A 476 -11.55 -27.80 23.62
CA ALA A 476 -12.77 -28.51 23.23
C ALA A 476 -12.50 -29.62 22.20
N SER A 477 -11.54 -29.43 21.30
CA SER A 477 -11.08 -30.44 20.33
C SER A 477 -10.20 -31.53 20.96
N ASN A 478 -9.61 -31.28 22.13
CA ASN A 478 -8.67 -32.19 22.78
C ASN A 478 -9.18 -32.72 24.14
N LYS A 479 -10.50 -32.82 24.33
CA LYS A 479 -11.10 -33.28 25.60
C LYS A 479 -10.71 -34.71 25.99
N ASP A 480 -10.37 -35.55 25.01
CA ASP A 480 -10.01 -36.95 25.22
C ASP A 480 -8.55 -37.13 25.69
N MET A 481 -7.75 -36.05 25.69
CA MET A 481 -6.38 -36.08 26.14
C MET A 481 -6.27 -36.24 27.67
N PRO A 482 -5.21 -36.88 28.17
CA PRO A 482 -5.03 -37.08 29.61
C PRO A 482 -4.90 -35.75 30.35
N LEU A 483 -5.66 -35.63 31.45
CA LEU A 483 -5.57 -34.48 32.36
C LEU A 483 -4.30 -34.58 33.23
N PRO A 484 -3.68 -33.45 33.62
CA PRO A 484 -4.09 -32.07 33.35
C PRO A 484 -3.59 -31.52 32.00
N LEU A 485 -4.44 -30.73 31.34
CA LEU A 485 -4.07 -29.97 30.14
C LEU A 485 -3.60 -28.56 30.51
N ARG A 486 -2.41 -28.21 30.04
CA ARG A 486 -1.74 -26.91 30.26
C ARG A 486 -1.43 -26.30 28.90
N LEU A 487 -2.27 -25.38 28.44
CA LEU A 487 -2.15 -24.77 27.13
C LEU A 487 -1.76 -23.30 27.27
N PHE A 488 -0.93 -22.78 26.39
CA PHE A 488 -0.67 -21.34 26.31
C PHE A 488 -0.51 -20.89 24.86
N GLU A 489 -0.66 -19.58 24.64
CA GLU A 489 -0.41 -18.92 23.37
C GLU A 489 0.12 -17.51 23.63
N ILE A 490 1.18 -17.11 22.92
CA ILE A 490 1.69 -15.73 22.94
C ILE A 490 1.66 -15.17 21.51
N GLN A 491 0.63 -14.39 21.22
CA GLN A 491 0.35 -13.91 19.87
C GLN A 491 -0.40 -12.58 19.88
N ASP A 492 -0.51 -11.96 18.70
CA ASP A 492 -1.20 -10.70 18.52
C ASP A 492 -2.72 -10.86 18.49
N VAL A 493 -3.40 -9.90 19.12
CA VAL A 493 -4.84 -9.63 18.95
C VAL A 493 -5.02 -8.30 18.22
N VAL A 494 -6.12 -8.17 17.49
CA VAL A 494 -6.41 -6.96 16.70
C VAL A 494 -7.52 -6.17 17.39
N LEU A 495 -7.24 -4.91 17.70
CA LEU A 495 -8.18 -3.98 18.32
C LEU A 495 -8.36 -2.76 17.42
N LYS A 496 -9.58 -2.24 17.36
CA LYS A 496 -9.84 -0.96 16.71
C LYS A 496 -9.19 0.15 17.51
N ASP A 497 -8.45 0.99 16.80
CA ASP A 497 -7.82 2.18 17.35
C ASP A 497 -7.88 3.29 16.29
N LEU A 498 -8.71 4.30 16.52
CA LEU A 498 -8.90 5.41 15.58
C LEU A 498 -7.70 6.36 15.55
N SER A 499 -6.76 6.24 16.50
CA SER A 499 -5.51 7.00 16.48
C SER A 499 -4.44 6.39 15.58
N ALA A 500 -4.57 5.10 15.24
CA ALA A 500 -3.68 4.41 14.32
C ALA A 500 -4.02 4.76 12.86
N ASP A 501 -3.00 4.80 12.00
CA ASP A 501 -3.09 5.11 10.57
C ASP A 501 -4.06 4.19 9.80
N VAL A 502 -4.05 2.89 10.12
CA VAL A 502 -4.93 1.87 9.53
C VAL A 502 -6.27 1.73 10.26
N GLY A 503 -6.50 2.47 11.35
CA GLY A 503 -7.72 2.40 12.17
C GLY A 503 -7.80 1.17 13.09
N ALA A 504 -6.71 0.40 13.20
CA ALA A 504 -6.58 -0.77 14.08
C ALA A 504 -5.14 -0.92 14.56
N ARG A 505 -4.94 -1.57 15.70
CA ARG A 505 -3.63 -1.91 16.25
C ARG A 505 -3.53 -3.37 16.64
N ASN A 506 -2.32 -3.90 16.56
CA ASN A 506 -1.97 -5.22 17.07
C ASN A 506 -1.41 -5.09 18.49
N GLU A 507 -1.86 -5.97 19.38
CA GLU A 507 -1.38 -6.03 20.76
C GLU A 507 -0.94 -7.46 21.09
N ARG A 508 0.32 -7.64 21.47
CA ARG A 508 0.90 -8.94 21.84
C ARG A 508 0.35 -9.36 23.19
N ARG A 509 -0.44 -10.42 23.24
CA ARG A 509 -1.00 -10.96 24.47
C ARG A 509 -0.44 -12.34 24.75
N LEU A 510 -0.29 -12.65 26.04
CA LEU A 510 -0.01 -13.98 26.55
C LEU A 510 -1.29 -14.48 27.20
N CYS A 511 -1.76 -15.66 26.81
CA CYS A 511 -2.89 -16.32 27.43
C CYS A 511 -2.52 -17.75 27.76
N ALA A 512 -2.93 -18.21 28.94
CA ALA A 512 -2.68 -19.56 29.42
C ALA A 512 -3.99 -20.14 29.98
N LEU A 513 -4.21 -21.43 29.73
CA LEU A 513 -5.39 -22.18 30.14
C LEU A 513 -4.97 -23.48 30.83
N TYR A 514 -5.46 -23.68 32.06
CA TYR A 514 -5.31 -24.91 32.81
C TYR A 514 -6.65 -25.64 32.89
N CYS A 515 -6.65 -26.94 32.59
CA CYS A 515 -7.82 -27.80 32.72
C CYS A 515 -7.45 -29.10 33.41
N SER A 516 -8.14 -29.41 34.50
CA SER A 516 -8.04 -30.66 35.26
C SER A 516 -9.39 -30.97 35.90
N LYS A 517 -9.45 -32.02 36.76
CA LYS A 517 -10.65 -32.29 37.58
C LYS A 517 -11.01 -31.11 38.49
N SER A 518 -10.01 -30.34 38.91
CA SER A 518 -10.15 -29.06 39.60
C SER A 518 -9.68 -27.91 38.70
N SER A 519 -10.20 -26.69 38.93
CA SER A 519 -9.88 -25.50 38.14
C SER A 519 -8.45 -25.00 38.31
N GLY A 520 -7.75 -25.37 39.40
CA GLY A 520 -6.33 -25.06 39.62
C GLY A 520 -5.98 -23.58 39.57
N PHE A 521 -6.78 -22.72 40.19
CA PHE A 521 -6.57 -21.26 40.21
C PHE A 521 -5.18 -20.89 40.75
N GLU A 522 -4.72 -21.61 41.77
CA GLU A 522 -3.39 -21.50 42.37
C GLU A 522 -2.24 -21.83 41.41
N ILE A 523 -2.47 -22.71 40.42
CA ILE A 523 -1.46 -23.07 39.40
C ILE A 523 -1.31 -21.95 38.37
N ILE A 524 -2.43 -21.36 37.93
CA ILE A 524 -2.44 -20.20 37.04
C ILE A 524 -1.80 -18.99 37.74
N HIS A 525 -2.13 -18.77 39.01
CA HIS A 525 -1.50 -17.75 39.83
C HIS A 525 0.02 -17.97 39.93
N GLY A 526 0.47 -19.20 40.18
CA GLY A 526 1.89 -19.54 40.20
C GLY A 526 2.59 -19.35 38.84
N LEU A 527 1.91 -19.60 37.71
CA LEU A 527 2.43 -19.30 36.39
C LEU A 527 2.62 -17.79 36.20
N LEU A 528 1.64 -16.98 36.61
CA LEU A 528 1.73 -15.52 36.56
C LEU A 528 2.93 -15.03 37.38
N ASP A 529 3.08 -15.50 38.61
CA ASP A 529 4.21 -15.14 39.48
C ASP A 529 5.55 -15.51 38.83
N ARG A 530 5.62 -16.68 38.18
CA ARG A 530 6.80 -17.10 37.43
C ARG A 530 7.08 -16.16 36.24
N ILE A 531 6.07 -15.79 35.47
CA ILE A 531 6.22 -14.86 34.35
C ILE A 531 6.71 -13.50 34.84
N MET A 532 6.12 -12.95 35.91
CA MET A 532 6.54 -11.67 36.48
C MET A 532 7.97 -11.72 37.03
N GLN A 533 8.36 -12.84 37.65
CA GLN A 533 9.74 -13.08 38.07
C GLN A 533 10.73 -13.07 36.89
N LEU A 534 10.37 -13.70 35.77
CA LEU A 534 11.20 -13.71 34.54
C LEU A 534 11.33 -12.33 33.92
N LEU A 535 10.26 -11.53 33.98
CA LEU A 535 10.25 -10.12 33.57
C LEU A 535 11.00 -9.20 34.55
N GLY A 536 11.43 -9.71 35.70
CA GLY A 536 12.09 -8.92 36.75
C GLY A 536 11.15 -7.99 37.53
N ILE A 537 9.83 -8.19 37.42
CA ILE A 537 8.81 -7.36 38.06
C ILE A 537 8.45 -7.96 39.42
N LYS A 538 8.67 -7.18 40.49
CA LYS A 538 8.38 -7.62 41.87
C LYS A 538 6.93 -7.37 42.24
N TRP A 539 6.40 -8.19 43.15
CA TRP A 539 5.07 -7.95 43.73
C TRP A 539 5.12 -6.77 44.71
N THR A 540 4.44 -5.66 44.41
CA THR A 540 4.38 -4.46 45.27
C THR A 540 3.07 -3.71 45.06
N LYS A 541 2.51 -3.14 46.15
CA LYS A 541 1.31 -2.30 46.09
C LYS A 541 1.62 -0.81 45.85
N ASP A 542 2.90 -0.44 45.88
CA ASP A 542 3.37 0.95 45.80
C ASP A 542 3.49 1.46 44.34
N GLY A 543 2.98 0.72 43.36
CA GLY A 543 2.97 1.09 41.94
C GLY A 543 4.27 0.80 41.17
N THR A 544 5.34 0.38 41.84
CA THR A 544 6.65 0.05 41.25
C THR A 544 6.75 -1.33 40.60
N GLY A 545 5.75 -2.18 40.83
CA GLY A 545 5.71 -3.56 40.36
C GLY A 545 4.27 -3.99 40.12
N TYR A 546 3.99 -5.30 40.12
CA TYR A 546 2.64 -5.78 39.90
C TYR A 546 1.91 -6.08 41.21
N TYR A 547 0.59 -5.97 41.21
CA TYR A 547 -0.26 -6.54 42.25
C TYR A 547 -1.57 -7.04 41.64
N ILE A 548 -2.28 -7.85 42.41
CA ILE A 548 -3.50 -8.51 41.98
C ILE A 548 -4.66 -7.93 42.79
N ARG A 549 -5.71 -7.49 42.11
CA ARG A 549 -6.93 -6.93 42.69
C ARG A 549 -8.11 -7.82 42.34
N ASP A 550 -9.06 -7.93 43.25
CA ASP A 550 -10.36 -8.53 42.98
C ASP A 550 -11.08 -7.77 41.86
N PHE A 551 -11.56 -8.52 40.88
CA PHE A 551 -12.29 -7.97 39.74
C PHE A 551 -13.40 -8.95 39.36
N ASP A 552 -14.56 -8.41 39.05
CA ASP A 552 -15.70 -9.20 38.63
C ASP A 552 -15.87 -9.10 37.11
N ASP A 553 -15.87 -10.25 36.45
CA ASP A 553 -15.87 -10.35 35.00
C ASP A 553 -16.88 -11.41 34.56
N PRO A 554 -17.87 -11.05 33.73
CA PRO A 554 -18.92 -11.97 33.29
C PRO A 554 -18.41 -13.23 32.58
N THR A 555 -17.19 -13.23 32.05
CA THR A 555 -16.61 -14.42 31.41
C THR A 555 -16.25 -15.50 32.43
N TYR A 556 -15.86 -15.12 33.64
CA TYR A 556 -15.30 -16.00 34.67
C TYR A 556 -16.36 -16.39 35.73
N LEU A 557 -15.93 -17.10 36.78
CA LEU A 557 -16.78 -17.46 37.91
C LEU A 557 -16.64 -16.42 39.02
N ASP A 558 -17.75 -15.98 39.59
CA ASP A 558 -17.83 -14.96 40.63
C ASP A 558 -16.90 -15.28 41.82
N GLY A 559 -16.14 -14.29 42.28
CA GLY A 559 -15.16 -14.44 43.37
C GLY A 559 -13.91 -15.27 43.01
N ARG A 560 -13.78 -15.72 41.75
CA ARG A 560 -12.61 -16.47 41.22
C ARG A 560 -12.00 -15.78 40.00
N CYS A 561 -12.12 -14.46 39.94
CA CYS A 561 -11.51 -13.60 38.95
C CYS A 561 -10.69 -12.51 39.65
N ALA A 562 -9.58 -12.13 39.01
CA ALA A 562 -8.72 -11.08 39.51
C ALA A 562 -8.10 -10.33 38.33
N GLU A 563 -7.92 -9.02 38.51
CA GLU A 563 -7.24 -8.14 37.56
C GLU A 563 -5.79 -7.98 37.97
N ILE A 564 -4.90 -8.08 36.98
CA ILE A 564 -3.47 -7.91 37.16
C ILE A 564 -3.14 -6.46 36.83
N ILE A 565 -2.77 -5.70 37.86
CA ILE A 565 -2.34 -4.33 37.68
C ILE A 565 -0.82 -4.35 37.58
N GLY A 566 -0.31 -4.06 36.38
CA GLY A 566 1.11 -3.92 36.14
C GLY A 566 1.70 -2.73 36.91
N PRO A 567 3.03 -2.54 36.87
CA PRO A 567 3.61 -1.30 37.34
C PRO A 567 2.86 -0.15 36.68
N ALA A 568 2.45 0.85 37.48
CA ALA A 568 2.02 2.11 36.88
C ALA A 568 3.12 2.51 35.89
N GLU A 569 2.79 3.12 34.77
CA GLU A 569 3.80 3.74 33.91
C GLU A 569 4.50 4.84 34.75
N ILE A 570 5.42 4.44 35.62
CA ILE A 570 6.48 5.26 36.15
C ILE A 570 7.46 5.35 34.98
N SER A 571 7.03 5.99 33.89
CA SER A 571 7.57 7.27 33.51
C SER A 571 9.09 7.36 33.56
N LEU A 572 9.81 6.30 33.20
CA LEU A 572 11.25 6.34 32.92
C LEU A 572 11.51 7.28 31.73
N VAL A 573 10.57 7.30 30.78
CA VAL A 573 10.48 8.31 29.71
C VAL A 573 10.24 9.71 30.30
N MET A 574 9.30 9.87 31.24
CA MET A 574 9.01 11.16 31.87
C MET A 574 10.18 11.69 32.72
N TYR A 575 10.93 10.83 33.43
CA TYR A 575 12.15 11.23 34.16
C TYR A 575 13.29 11.61 33.22
N SER A 576 13.48 10.87 32.13
CA SER A 576 14.44 11.21 31.08
C SER A 576 14.08 12.56 30.43
N ASP A 577 12.81 12.75 30.07
CA ASP A 577 12.30 13.98 29.49
C ASP A 577 12.42 15.15 30.48
N TYR A 578 12.12 14.92 31.77
CA TYR A 578 12.30 15.91 32.84
C TYR A 578 13.77 16.35 32.98
N LEU A 579 14.71 15.40 33.02
CA LEU A 579 16.15 15.69 33.09
C LEU A 579 16.64 16.42 31.84
N LEU A 580 16.17 16.01 30.66
CA LEU A 580 16.47 16.66 29.39
C LEU A 580 15.95 18.10 29.37
N ILE A 581 14.75 18.35 29.89
CA ILE A 581 14.15 19.69 29.95
C ILE A 581 14.91 20.59 30.92
N ILE A 582 15.31 20.08 32.08
CA ILE A 582 16.18 20.83 33.02
C ILE A 582 17.51 21.15 32.36
N PHE A 583 18.10 20.20 31.63
CA PHE A 583 19.35 20.41 30.91
C PHE A 583 19.21 21.49 29.83
N ILE A 584 18.16 21.43 29.00
CA ILE A 584 17.86 22.44 27.99
C ILE A 584 17.62 23.80 28.64
N ALA A 585 16.83 23.88 29.72
CA ALA A 585 16.58 25.12 30.47
C ALA A 585 17.87 25.72 31.05
N THR A 586 18.77 24.88 31.55
CA THR A 586 20.06 25.30 32.11
C THR A 586 20.99 25.82 31.02
N CYS A 587 21.16 25.07 29.93
CA CYS A 587 21.98 25.48 28.79
C CYS A 587 21.45 26.78 28.16
N THR A 588 20.14 26.89 27.95
CA THR A 588 19.52 28.09 27.40
C THR A 588 19.64 29.28 28.36
N ALA A 589 19.51 29.11 29.68
CA ALA A 589 19.76 30.17 30.65
C ALA A 589 21.22 30.66 30.64
N ILE A 590 22.20 29.75 30.56
CA ILE A 590 23.63 30.07 30.47
C ILE A 590 23.93 30.83 29.17
N ILE A 591 23.46 30.32 28.02
CA ILE A 591 23.65 30.95 26.71
C ILE A 591 22.97 32.33 26.69
N GLY A 592 21.77 32.45 27.26
CA GLY A 592 21.06 33.72 27.37
C GLY A 592 21.81 34.76 28.17
N GLU A 593 22.41 34.36 29.30
CA GLU A 593 23.20 35.28 30.11
C GLU A 593 24.55 35.59 29.46
N ALA A 594 25.17 34.64 28.75
CA ALA A 594 26.37 34.87 27.96
C ALA A 594 26.13 35.86 26.79
N LEU A 595 25.02 35.72 26.07
CA LEU A 595 24.60 36.67 25.04
C LEU A 595 24.28 38.04 25.64
N THR A 596 23.61 38.07 26.80
CA THR A 596 23.37 39.32 27.54
C THR A 596 24.70 39.96 27.94
N TYR A 597 25.69 39.18 28.35
CA TYR A 597 27.02 39.67 28.66
C TYR A 597 27.73 40.23 27.43
N ILE A 598 27.72 39.52 26.31
CA ILE A 598 28.40 39.95 25.08
C ILE A 598 27.75 41.22 24.49
N LEU A 599 26.42 41.25 24.41
CA LEU A 599 25.69 42.34 23.75
C LEU A 599 25.50 43.56 24.66
N VAL A 600 25.30 43.35 25.96
CA VAL A 600 24.99 44.41 26.92
C VAL A 600 26.20 44.71 27.80
N TYR A 601 26.63 43.76 28.64
CA TYR A 601 27.62 44.06 29.70
C TYR A 601 29.03 44.33 29.17
N ARG A 602 29.42 43.74 28.03
CA ARG A 602 30.71 43.95 27.37
C ARG A 602 30.76 45.26 26.58
N SER A 603 29.61 45.77 26.13
CA SER A 603 29.55 47.00 25.34
C SER A 603 30.19 48.17 26.09
N GLU A 604 31.11 48.88 25.41
CA GLU A 604 31.73 50.07 25.97
C GLU A 604 30.70 51.13 26.36
N GLN A 605 29.61 51.23 25.59
CA GLN A 605 28.54 52.18 25.84
C GLN A 605 27.85 51.88 27.18
N TYR A 606 27.56 50.61 27.48
CA TYR A 606 26.99 50.21 28.76
C TYR A 606 27.95 50.46 29.93
N LYS A 607 29.24 50.15 29.78
CA LYS A 607 30.26 50.43 30.80
C LYS A 607 30.40 51.92 31.08
N ARG A 608 30.38 52.76 30.03
CA ARG A 608 30.41 54.22 30.15
C ARG A 608 29.17 54.74 30.88
N LEU A 609 27.97 54.33 30.47
CA LEU A 609 26.71 54.74 31.13
C LEU A 609 26.64 54.26 32.59
N LYS A 610 27.09 53.03 32.89
CA LYS A 610 27.14 52.50 34.24
C LYS A 610 28.09 53.30 35.14
N ASN A 611 29.31 53.57 34.66
CA ASN A 611 30.29 54.36 35.40
C ASN A 611 29.84 55.81 35.59
N GLU A 612 29.20 56.40 34.58
CA GLU A 612 28.65 57.76 34.66
C GLU A 612 27.49 57.82 35.66
N MET A 613 26.63 56.81 35.67
CA MET A 613 25.54 56.67 36.65
C MET A 613 26.10 56.51 38.07
N GLU A 614 27.06 55.62 38.32
CA GLU A 614 27.69 55.47 39.64
C GLU A 614 28.38 56.76 40.12
N ARG A 615 29.07 57.47 39.21
CA ARG A 615 29.68 58.78 39.52
C ARG A 615 28.63 59.84 39.85
N LYS A 616 27.57 59.94 39.06
CA LYS A 616 26.46 60.89 39.27
C LYS A 616 25.71 60.57 40.57
N THR A 617 25.45 59.29 40.86
CA THR A 617 24.80 58.85 42.11
C THR A 617 25.65 59.20 43.33
N LYS A 618 26.95 58.86 43.34
CA LYS A 618 27.86 59.25 44.43
C LYS A 618 27.99 60.77 44.59
N LYS A 619 28.01 61.51 43.48
CA LYS A 619 28.06 62.99 43.50
C LYS A 619 26.77 63.60 44.05
N LEU A 620 25.62 63.02 43.70
CA LEU A 620 24.32 63.43 44.20
C LEU A 620 24.18 63.12 45.69
N GLU A 621 24.61 61.95 46.15
CA GLU A 621 24.62 61.57 47.57
C GLU A 621 25.51 62.53 48.38
N ARG A 622 26.76 62.76 47.95
CA ARG A 622 27.67 63.71 48.61
C ARG A 622 27.14 65.14 48.62
N LYS A 623 26.45 65.58 47.56
CA LYS A 623 25.81 66.91 47.51
C LYS A 623 24.58 67.01 48.41
N LYS A 624 23.78 65.95 48.50
CA LYS A 624 22.66 65.87 49.45
C LYS A 624 23.16 65.90 50.90
N GLU A 625 24.33 65.33 51.18
CA GLU A 625 24.97 65.37 52.51
C GLU A 625 25.60 66.73 52.86
N THR A 626 26.12 67.48 51.88
CA THR A 626 26.83 68.75 52.11
C THR A 626 25.97 70.01 52.01
N THR A 627 24.74 69.91 51.50
CA THR A 627 23.85 71.07 51.30
C THR A 627 22.92 71.24 52.51
N ALA A 628 23.14 72.29 53.31
CA ALA A 628 22.21 72.68 54.37
C ALA A 628 20.90 73.23 53.77
N GLU A 629 19.76 72.91 54.40
CA GLU A 629 18.39 73.05 53.87
C GLU A 629 17.92 74.46 53.48
N ALA A 630 18.72 75.53 53.69
CA ALA A 630 18.28 76.91 53.53
C ALA A 630 18.62 77.56 52.17
N ASP A 631 19.39 76.91 51.28
CA ASP A 631 19.79 77.52 50.00
C ASP A 631 18.87 77.11 48.83
N ARG A 632 17.92 77.99 48.47
CA ARG A 632 16.94 77.80 47.38
C ARG A 632 17.61 77.63 46.01
N THR A 633 18.80 78.19 45.83
CA THR A 633 19.61 78.01 44.61
C THR A 633 20.34 76.68 44.56
N ALA A 634 20.76 76.13 45.70
CA ALA A 634 21.36 74.80 45.79
C ALA A 634 20.32 73.68 45.55
N LYS A 635 19.09 73.84 46.07
CA LYS A 635 17.99 72.88 45.86
C LYS A 635 17.62 72.70 44.37
N ARG A 636 17.49 73.82 43.62
CA ARG A 636 17.28 73.78 42.16
C ARG A 636 18.42 73.09 41.40
N LYS A 637 19.67 73.19 41.88
CA LYS A 637 20.82 72.49 41.28
C LYS A 637 20.79 70.98 41.56
N ILE A 638 20.31 70.55 42.74
CA ILE A 638 20.12 69.14 43.09
C ILE A 638 19.02 68.52 42.23
N ASP A 639 17.86 69.18 42.10
CA ASP A 639 16.75 68.70 41.27
C ASP A 639 17.17 68.52 39.80
N LYS A 640 17.96 69.47 39.26
CA LYS A 640 18.51 69.40 37.91
C LYS A 640 19.53 68.26 37.74
N GLU A 641 20.29 67.90 38.78
CA GLU A 641 21.16 66.72 38.74
C GLU A 641 20.38 65.40 38.90
N GLU A 642 19.27 65.40 39.63
CA GLU A 642 18.36 64.26 39.75
C GLU A 642 17.62 63.98 38.43
N GLU A 643 17.18 65.00 37.70
CA GLU A 643 16.64 64.85 36.34
C GLU A 643 17.68 64.30 35.36
N LYS A 644 18.93 64.80 35.43
CA LYS A 644 20.04 64.26 34.62
C LYS A 644 20.34 62.80 34.95
N LEU A 645 20.22 62.41 36.21
CA LEU A 645 20.37 61.01 36.64
C LEU A 645 19.22 60.15 36.09
N LYS A 646 17.97 60.63 36.16
CA LYS A 646 16.80 59.95 35.58
C LYS A 646 16.93 59.78 34.06
N ALA A 647 17.41 60.79 33.34
CA ALA A 647 17.69 60.71 31.92
C ALA A 647 18.76 59.65 31.60
N THR A 648 19.87 59.64 32.36
CA THR A 648 20.94 58.64 32.19
C THR A 648 20.44 57.21 32.49
N ASN A 649 19.55 57.05 33.48
CA ASN A 649 18.91 55.77 33.80
C ASN A 649 17.95 55.31 32.69
N ARG A 650 17.19 56.24 32.10
CA ARG A 650 16.30 55.98 30.96
C ARG A 650 17.10 55.52 29.74
N ASP A 651 18.21 56.17 29.42
CA ASP A 651 19.08 55.78 28.31
C ASP A 651 19.71 54.40 28.53
N MET A 652 20.15 54.12 29.75
CA MET A 652 20.68 52.80 30.12
C MET A 652 19.58 51.71 30.02
N SER A 653 18.36 52.01 30.45
CA SER A 653 17.21 51.10 30.34
C SER A 653 16.82 50.86 28.89
N MET A 654 16.77 51.89 28.04
CA MET A 654 16.52 51.76 26.61
C MET A 654 17.61 50.94 25.91
N PHE A 655 18.87 51.10 26.30
CA PHE A 655 19.97 50.29 25.78
C PHE A 655 19.80 48.81 26.15
N LYS A 656 19.48 48.50 27.43
CA LYS A 656 19.17 47.14 27.86
C LYS A 656 17.96 46.57 27.11
N MET A 657 16.91 47.37 26.91
CA MET A 657 15.67 46.95 26.25
C MET A 657 15.91 46.55 24.79
N LYS A 658 16.68 47.32 24.02
CA LYS A 658 17.02 46.99 22.62
C LYS A 658 17.74 45.65 22.50
N SER A 659 18.73 45.40 23.35
CA SER A 659 19.45 44.13 23.36
C SER A 659 18.62 42.97 23.92
N MET A 660 17.76 43.22 24.91
CA MET A 660 16.82 42.20 25.42
C MET A 660 15.79 41.79 24.38
N LEU A 661 15.33 42.70 23.52
CA LEU A 661 14.44 42.37 22.40
C LEU A 661 15.11 41.45 21.39
N ALA A 662 16.36 41.73 21.00
CA ALA A 662 17.11 40.88 20.08
C ALA A 662 17.34 39.46 20.65
N ILE A 663 17.65 39.37 21.94
CA ILE A 663 17.75 38.10 22.65
C ILE A 663 16.39 37.40 22.69
N GLY A 664 15.30 38.13 22.98
CA GLY A 664 13.93 37.62 22.98
C GLY A 664 13.55 36.92 21.68
N PHE A 665 13.84 37.52 20.53
CA PHE A 665 13.60 36.89 19.21
C PHE A 665 14.35 35.56 19.01
N ALA A 666 15.62 35.50 19.41
CA ALA A 666 16.41 34.27 19.32
C ALA A 666 15.85 33.15 20.23
N PHE A 667 15.38 33.52 21.43
CA PHE A 667 14.74 32.59 22.35
C PHE A 667 13.37 32.10 21.87
N THR A 668 12.57 32.94 21.22
CA THR A 668 11.28 32.52 20.66
C THR A 668 11.46 31.49 19.54
N ALA A 669 12.48 31.66 18.68
CA ALA A 669 12.80 30.68 17.64
C ALA A 669 13.21 29.32 18.22
N LEU A 670 14.10 29.31 19.23
CA LEU A 670 14.52 28.09 19.94
C LEU A 670 13.36 27.41 20.69
N LEU A 671 12.47 28.18 21.30
CA LEU A 671 11.31 27.64 22.00
C LEU A 671 10.35 26.96 21.01
N SER A 672 10.17 27.52 19.81
CA SER A 672 9.33 26.92 18.77
C SER A 672 9.87 25.57 18.30
N THR A 673 11.20 25.44 18.14
CA THR A 673 11.82 24.17 17.71
C THR A 673 11.67 23.07 18.75
N PHE A 674 11.83 23.39 20.04
CA PHE A 674 11.64 22.40 21.10
C PHE A 674 10.16 22.10 21.35
N SER A 675 9.26 23.08 21.19
CA SER A 675 7.83 22.86 21.32
C SER A 675 7.28 21.85 20.31
N SER A 676 7.85 21.79 19.09
CA SER A 676 7.46 20.79 18.08
C SER A 676 7.91 19.38 18.44
N ILE A 677 9.04 19.23 19.14
CA ILE A 677 9.56 17.92 19.56
C ILE A 677 8.70 17.28 20.67
N PHE A 678 8.09 18.11 21.52
CA PHE A 678 7.30 17.67 22.69
C PHE A 678 5.79 17.92 22.53
N GLU A 679 5.31 18.10 21.31
CA GLU A 679 3.89 18.35 21.04
C GLU A 679 3.02 17.15 21.44
N GLY A 680 1.92 17.40 22.18
CA GLY A 680 1.00 16.36 22.64
C GLY A 680 1.50 15.47 23.78
N ARG A 681 2.71 15.69 24.31
CA ARG A 681 3.30 14.86 25.38
C ARG A 681 3.14 15.50 26.76
N VAL A 682 2.58 14.76 27.71
CA VAL A 682 2.55 15.16 29.13
C VAL A 682 3.95 14.99 29.72
N VAL A 683 4.51 16.08 30.26
CA VAL A 683 5.89 16.12 30.74
C VAL A 683 5.99 15.97 32.26
N ALA A 684 5.01 16.46 32.99
CA ALA A 684 4.96 16.36 34.45
C ALA A 684 3.51 16.43 34.92
N LYS A 685 3.25 15.96 36.14
CA LYS A 685 1.95 16.10 36.78
C LYS A 685 2.08 17.02 38.00
N LEU A 686 1.29 18.09 38.05
CA LEU A 686 1.30 19.04 39.14
C LEU A 686 0.57 18.44 40.35
N PRO A 687 1.07 18.67 41.59
CA PRO A 687 0.43 18.16 42.80
C PRO A 687 -0.85 18.92 43.18
N PHE A 688 -1.27 19.88 42.35
CA PHE A 688 -2.48 20.69 42.52
C PHE A 688 -3.04 21.07 41.15
N THR A 689 -4.33 21.38 41.09
CA THR A 689 -4.97 21.96 39.91
C THR A 689 -4.65 23.46 39.81
N PRO A 690 -4.00 23.94 38.74
CA PRO A 690 -3.69 25.35 38.58
C PRO A 690 -4.94 26.23 38.56
N ILE A 691 -4.82 27.49 38.95
CA ILE A 691 -5.91 28.48 38.89
C ILE A 691 -6.27 28.75 37.42
N SER A 692 -7.55 28.97 37.09
CA SER A 692 -8.10 29.04 35.72
C SER A 692 -7.29 29.86 34.69
N TRP A 693 -6.73 31.00 35.07
CA TRP A 693 -5.92 31.83 34.15
C TRP A 693 -4.51 31.26 33.87
N ILE A 694 -4.00 30.36 34.72
CA ILE A 694 -2.73 29.65 34.55
C ILE A 694 -2.94 28.34 33.79
N GLN A 695 -4.14 27.74 33.86
CA GLN A 695 -4.48 26.48 33.19
C GLN A 695 -4.21 26.53 31.69
N GLY A 696 -4.54 27.64 31.03
CA GLY A 696 -4.26 27.84 29.60
C GLY A 696 -2.77 27.89 29.24
N PHE A 697 -1.89 28.10 30.23
CA PHE A 697 -0.43 28.06 30.08
C PHE A 697 0.17 26.73 30.52
N SER A 698 -0.33 26.13 31.60
CA SER A 698 0.15 24.84 32.10
C SER A 698 -0.23 23.69 31.19
N HIS A 699 -1.44 23.71 30.62
CA HIS A 699 -2.00 22.62 29.81
C HIS A 699 -1.94 22.88 28.29
N ARG A 700 -1.12 23.83 27.84
CA ARG A 700 -1.05 24.23 26.43
C ARG A 700 -0.48 23.11 25.55
N ASN A 701 -1.15 22.82 24.43
CA ASN A 701 -0.77 21.78 23.45
C ASN A 701 -0.75 20.34 24.00
N LEU A 702 -1.52 20.07 25.06
CA LEU A 702 -1.77 18.71 25.56
C LEU A 702 -3.16 18.24 25.15
N THR A 703 -3.30 16.94 24.93
CA THR A 703 -4.57 16.27 24.64
C THR A 703 -5.09 15.61 25.91
N GLY A 704 -6.17 16.12 26.49
CA GLY A 704 -6.80 15.56 27.68
C GLY A 704 -7.62 16.60 28.47
N ASP A 705 -8.45 16.14 29.40
CA ASP A 705 -9.25 16.99 30.30
C ASP A 705 -8.66 17.06 31.73
N ASP A 706 -7.49 16.45 31.97
CA ASP A 706 -6.80 16.49 33.26
C ASP A 706 -5.88 17.72 33.35
N TYR A 707 -6.40 18.79 33.95
CA TYR A 707 -5.65 20.04 34.16
C TYR A 707 -4.48 19.93 35.15
N THR A 708 -4.24 18.77 35.76
CA THR A 708 -3.00 18.52 36.51
C THR A 708 -1.82 18.17 35.60
N ASP A 709 -2.07 17.84 34.33
CA ASP A 709 -1.03 17.55 33.35
C ASP A 709 -0.33 18.83 32.86
N CYS A 710 1.00 18.79 32.88
CA CYS A 710 1.88 19.92 32.60
C CYS A 710 2.59 19.78 31.25
N SER A 711 2.49 20.83 30.45
CA SER A 711 3.17 20.99 29.17
C SER A 711 4.66 21.32 29.33
N PHE A 712 5.44 20.99 28.30
CA PHE A 712 6.87 21.36 28.19
C PHE A 712 7.11 22.85 28.43
N ILE A 713 6.29 23.71 27.81
CA ILE A 713 6.48 25.17 27.82
C ILE A 713 6.43 25.73 29.24
N PHE A 714 5.47 25.25 30.04
CA PHE A 714 5.30 25.71 31.41
C PHE A 714 6.49 25.35 32.30
N LEU A 715 6.94 24.10 32.25
CA LEU A 715 8.09 23.63 33.03
C LEU A 715 9.38 24.34 32.60
N TYR A 716 9.61 24.46 31.29
CA TYR A 716 10.76 25.16 30.72
C TYR A 716 10.86 26.62 31.20
N ILE A 717 9.74 27.37 31.18
CA ILE A 717 9.71 28.77 31.64
C ILE A 717 10.04 28.85 33.13
N LEU A 718 9.44 27.99 33.95
CA LEU A 718 9.61 27.99 35.40
C LEU A 718 11.08 27.69 35.79
N CYS A 719 11.69 26.68 35.16
CA CYS A 719 13.10 26.36 35.35
C CYS A 719 14.01 27.50 34.86
N THR A 720 13.73 28.09 33.70
CA THR A 720 14.57 29.15 33.14
C THR A 720 14.52 30.43 33.98
N MET A 721 13.34 30.82 34.50
CA MET A 721 13.20 32.01 35.35
C MET A 721 13.98 31.88 36.66
N THR A 722 13.90 30.71 37.31
CA THR A 722 14.59 30.45 38.58
C THR A 722 16.10 30.33 38.40
N LEU A 723 16.56 29.59 37.38
CA LEU A 723 17.98 29.45 37.06
C LEU A 723 18.60 30.80 36.70
N ARG A 724 17.97 31.57 35.81
CA ARG A 724 18.50 32.87 35.35
C ARG A 724 18.70 33.87 36.48
N GLN A 725 17.74 33.98 37.40
CA GLN A 725 17.85 34.90 38.54
C GLN A 725 19.03 34.53 39.47
N ASN A 726 19.25 33.24 39.70
CA ASN A 726 20.37 32.76 40.51
C ASN A 726 21.70 32.96 39.80
N LEU A 727 21.74 32.73 38.48
CA LEU A 727 22.93 32.93 37.64
C LEU A 727 23.38 34.40 37.61
N GLN A 728 22.42 35.34 37.51
CA GLN A 728 22.69 36.78 37.57
C GLN A 728 23.24 37.25 38.93
N LYS A 729 22.74 36.67 40.02
CA LYS A 729 23.25 36.94 41.37
C LYS A 729 24.68 36.41 41.53
N MET A 730 24.93 35.18 41.08
CA MET A 730 26.24 34.52 41.18
C MET A 730 27.32 35.25 40.39
N LEU A 731 26.98 35.72 39.17
CA LEU A 731 27.93 36.44 38.31
C LEU A 731 28.09 37.94 38.66
N GLY A 732 27.39 38.43 39.69
CA GLY A 732 27.48 39.84 40.12
C GLY A 732 26.87 40.84 39.14
N PHE A 733 26.00 40.37 38.23
CA PHE A 733 25.30 41.20 37.24
C PHE A 733 23.93 41.70 37.74
N ALA A 734 23.53 41.28 38.94
CA ALA A 734 22.32 41.77 39.59
C ALA A 734 22.38 43.30 39.77
N PRO A 735 21.26 44.03 39.51
CA PRO A 735 21.20 45.47 39.71
C PRO A 735 21.47 45.84 41.18
N SER A 736 22.24 46.90 41.42
CA SER A 736 22.54 47.36 42.78
C SER A 736 21.27 47.81 43.51
N ARG A 737 21.25 47.73 44.86
CA ARG A 737 20.11 48.20 45.67
C ARG A 737 19.72 49.66 45.40
N ALA A 738 20.68 50.50 44.99
CA ALA A 738 20.44 51.88 44.58
C ALA A 738 19.67 51.99 43.25
N MET A 739 19.91 51.08 42.29
CA MET A 739 19.17 51.00 41.02
C MET A 739 17.70 50.59 41.23
N ASN A 740 17.42 49.64 42.13
CA ASN A 740 16.06 49.17 42.38
C ASN A 740 15.17 50.21 43.07
N ARG A 741 15.76 51.14 43.85
CA ARG A 741 15.00 52.21 44.53
C ARG A 741 14.44 53.27 43.55
N GLN A 742 15.03 53.42 42.37
CA GLN A 742 14.61 54.42 41.38
C GLN A 742 13.78 53.84 40.22
N SER A 743 13.65 52.50 40.13
CA SER A 743 12.97 51.81 39.02
C SER A 743 11.50 51.46 39.28
N GLN A 744 10.92 51.84 40.42
CA GLN A 744 9.49 51.62 40.68
C GLN A 744 8.65 52.82 40.23
N PRO A 745 7.78 52.68 39.21
CA PRO A 745 6.56 53.46 39.17
C PRO A 745 5.64 52.94 40.29
N ASN A 746 5.21 53.83 41.19
CA ASN A 746 4.16 53.57 42.17
C ASN A 746 2.89 53.10 41.43
N LEU A 747 2.66 51.79 41.39
CA LEU A 747 1.39 51.21 40.96
C LEU A 747 0.63 50.57 42.14
N PHE A 748 1.27 50.42 43.30
CA PHE A 748 0.62 49.95 44.54
C PHE A 748 1.13 50.77 45.72
N GLY A 749 0.19 51.43 46.41
CA GLY A 749 0.46 52.27 47.57
C GLY A 749 0.77 51.48 48.85
N ALA A 750 1.38 52.22 49.77
CA ALA A 750 1.61 51.94 51.19
C ALA A 750 2.58 50.79 51.55
N ALA A 751 3.69 51.17 52.19
CA ALA A 751 4.42 50.31 53.11
C ALA A 751 3.69 50.27 54.46
N PRO A 752 3.85 49.17 55.22
CA PRO A 752 4.13 49.34 56.64
C PRO A 752 5.48 48.72 57.01
N SER A 753 6.19 49.47 57.83
CA SER A 753 7.26 49.04 58.71
C SER A 753 6.76 48.03 59.74
N SER A 754 7.43 46.88 59.86
CA SER A 754 7.97 46.33 61.12
C SER A 754 8.21 44.83 61.00
N THR A 755 9.43 44.41 61.32
CA THR A 755 9.83 43.14 61.92
C THR A 755 8.72 42.16 62.30
N ASN A 756 8.74 40.96 61.73
CA ASN A 756 8.76 39.72 62.52
C ASN A 756 9.17 38.49 61.70
N ASN A 757 10.04 37.71 62.32
CA ASN A 757 10.48 36.36 61.93
C ASN A 757 9.35 35.33 62.05
N PHE A 758 9.64 34.14 61.52
CA PHE A 758 8.96 32.83 61.67
C PHE A 758 7.80 32.57 60.71
N SER A 759 7.52 31.35 60.22
CA SER A 759 8.21 30.06 59.99
C SER A 759 7.10 29.04 59.64
N TYR A 760 7.51 27.91 59.07
CA TYR A 760 6.77 26.64 58.90
C TYR A 760 5.84 26.48 57.69
N LEU A 761 6.27 25.57 56.81
CA LEU A 761 5.69 24.23 56.60
C LEU A 761 4.16 24.14 56.62
N ARG A 762 3.63 23.70 55.47
CA ARG A 762 2.88 22.45 55.39
C ARG A 762 3.26 21.72 54.11
#